data_AF-A0A1G2XZ43-F1
#
_entry.id   AF-A0A1G2XZ43-F1
#
_cell.length_a   1.000
_cell.length_b   1.000
_cell.length_c   1.000
_cell.angle_alpha   90.00
_cell.angle_beta   90.00
_cell.angle_gamma   90.00
#
_symmetry.space_group_name_H-M   'P 1'
#
loop_
_entity.id
_entity.type
_entity.pdbx_description
1 polymer ?
#
loop_
_entity_poly.entity_id
_entity_poly.type
_entity_poly.pdbx_seq_one_letter_code
_entity_poly.pdbx_strand_id
1 'polypeptide(L)'
;MKSTKLLCETFLMMIILAGITNANTLYWAGPADANWAASNTWKLEWGGVLYSPYSYEDNINTYLVNGSCILYSGNRTVVDFTMFSNHGDIYVNGSLAAAATTDDVILTVKNGANLHSNNNFDLGYYEGDGTVILNVEPGAVVSSYGYFPGNRPGYNIVNLGGTISIYTLSMNAASHIDFDSAGCLIVVGGAAVEDIDTWVQAGNITDRGVAYGQAGWGTTYGIIATYNAAINRTIVISRGGMINAGDYGSYNDTSISAALSAIGTEHKTLYLASGTWQIYNSLTIPENVTLQFAQGAVMNVASNRTLAINGPINFDGSLGQIFSGSGDVICGQAIYEVYPQWWGAVGTADDTVVCQSALDSGAAIVRFPSGTYNIDADGTGNQMIGLQPPSNMTMVFDSGAKLTAIPTSSNVYSVISIVDKTNVSISGATIEGDRAYYTDRGGEWGMGICVSGSTNNIYISDVNAHDCWGDGIYIAGDANDITVEDSIFNHNRRTECAIICGKNITFRNCVFSRTDGTSTYCGVRLEPNYNFEYLQNIKFEDCQSHDNITKGFSVACGGTGSLNTPISVSFVRCTSNDDGMGFNVEVGPIDNEGIIYITDCVVNNPKETGFTNFFDNVAIDINGLAITNPNQRNNANLRDACGMVTWIASGITDILAGNILARNVNVISADGKMPYALGFNNEGGSGTGFDNIDISLTTNIAANKRLYQGTGPYTNFTIEFLLPFIDGFESGNFTSGGWTKQNNYSTISTAAKYSGSYGSKIAQSSWIQKMQTTEGFNSIHVKYNRRTYGLDAGEYLYIEWSTDGSSWNNLESTQQTSWAAKDFVCAVGADDNSDFRIRFRTNANSSTEYAYIDNIEISGDGL
;
A
#
# COMPACT_ATOMS: atom_id res chain seq x y z
N MET A 1 18.42 2.54 -28.07
CA MET A 1 17.30 1.62 -27.71
C MET A 1 16.65 1.91 -26.34
N LYS A 2 16.84 3.10 -25.73
CA LYS A 2 16.07 3.54 -24.54
C LYS A 2 15.20 4.79 -24.78
N SER A 3 15.30 5.45 -25.93
CA SER A 3 14.55 6.69 -26.23
C SER A 3 13.18 6.45 -26.89
N THR A 4 12.93 5.27 -27.47
CA THR A 4 11.66 4.96 -28.16
C THR A 4 10.56 4.43 -27.24
N LYS A 5 10.92 3.92 -26.05
CA LYS A 5 9.96 3.39 -25.07
C LYS A 5 9.32 4.51 -24.24
N LEU A 6 10.11 5.52 -23.88
CA LEU A 6 9.66 6.68 -23.09
C LEU A 6 8.69 7.59 -23.86
N LEU A 7 8.82 7.67 -25.19
CA LEU A 7 7.91 8.43 -26.07
C LEU A 7 6.57 7.72 -26.29
N CYS A 8 6.51 6.40 -26.16
CA CYS A 8 5.26 5.64 -26.25
C CYS A 8 4.47 5.73 -24.93
N GLU A 9 5.16 5.64 -23.79
CA GLU A 9 4.54 5.73 -22.45
C GLU A 9 4.05 7.16 -22.13
N THR A 10 4.75 8.20 -22.58
CA THR A 10 4.27 9.60 -22.43
C THR A 10 3.10 9.95 -23.34
N PHE A 11 2.95 9.27 -24.49
CA PHE A 11 1.77 9.43 -25.35
C PHE A 11 0.55 8.71 -24.76
N LEU A 12 0.76 7.53 -24.16
CA LEU A 12 -0.30 6.76 -23.48
C LEU A 12 -0.85 7.48 -22.24
N MET A 13 0.00 8.18 -21.49
CA MET A 13 -0.38 8.91 -20.28
C MET A 13 -1.13 10.23 -20.58
N MET A 14 -0.97 10.82 -21.77
CA MET A 14 -1.80 11.95 -22.23
C MET A 14 -3.19 11.53 -22.74
N ILE A 15 -3.38 10.26 -23.12
CA ILE A 15 -4.64 9.75 -23.70
C ILE A 15 -5.70 9.48 -22.62
N ILE A 16 -5.30 9.24 -21.36
CA ILE A 16 -6.23 8.97 -20.25
C ILE A 16 -6.87 10.26 -19.70
N LEU A 17 -6.33 11.45 -19.99
CA LEU A 17 -6.79 12.72 -19.42
C LEU A 17 -7.80 13.52 -20.29
N ALA A 18 -8.18 13.03 -21.48
CA ALA A 18 -9.11 13.73 -22.37
C ALA A 18 -10.44 12.98 -22.52
N GLY A 19 -11.38 13.25 -21.61
CA GLY A 19 -12.75 12.71 -21.67
C GLY A 19 -13.55 13.21 -22.88
N ILE A 20 -13.43 12.52 -24.02
CA ILE A 20 -14.33 12.64 -25.18
C ILE A 20 -14.66 11.25 -25.76
N THR A 21 -15.95 11.02 -25.96
CA THR A 21 -16.71 9.79 -26.20
C THR A 21 -16.72 9.29 -27.65
N ASN A 22 -15.57 8.92 -28.23
CA ASN A 22 -15.56 8.05 -29.41
C ASN A 22 -14.98 6.69 -28.98
N ALA A 23 -15.85 5.68 -28.89
CA ALA A 23 -15.52 4.36 -28.38
C ALA A 23 -14.42 3.70 -29.21
N ASN A 24 -13.28 3.43 -28.57
CA ASN A 24 -12.23 2.60 -29.15
C ASN A 24 -12.76 1.17 -29.35
N THR A 25 -12.46 0.54 -30.48
CA THR A 25 -12.84 -0.86 -30.78
C THR A 25 -11.62 -1.66 -31.22
N LEU A 26 -11.44 -2.86 -30.66
CA LEU A 26 -10.38 -3.79 -31.03
C LEU A 26 -10.91 -4.82 -32.04
N TYR A 27 -10.21 -4.96 -33.16
CA TYR A 27 -10.49 -5.96 -34.19
C TYR A 27 -9.38 -7.00 -34.24
N TRP A 28 -9.77 -8.28 -34.23
CA TRP A 28 -8.82 -9.37 -34.44
C TRP A 28 -8.49 -9.54 -35.92
N ALA A 29 -7.20 -9.65 -36.23
CA ALA A 29 -6.64 -9.86 -37.56
C ALA A 29 -5.40 -10.77 -37.52
N GLY A 30 -5.39 -11.77 -36.62
CA GLY A 30 -4.30 -12.75 -36.51
C GLY A 30 -4.37 -13.88 -37.54
N PRO A 31 -3.27 -14.63 -37.77
CA PRO A 31 -3.31 -15.88 -38.52
C PRO A 31 -4.16 -16.93 -37.77
N ALA A 32 -4.54 -18.02 -38.44
CA ALA A 32 -5.23 -19.13 -37.79
C ALA A 32 -4.47 -19.62 -36.55
N ASP A 33 -5.20 -19.85 -35.45
CA ASP A 33 -4.74 -20.40 -34.17
C ASP A 33 -3.76 -19.52 -33.39
N ALA A 34 -3.82 -18.20 -33.57
CA ALA A 34 -2.95 -17.29 -32.83
C ALA A 34 -3.45 -17.02 -31.40
N ASN A 35 -2.50 -16.86 -30.48
CA ASN A 35 -2.76 -16.55 -29.07
C ASN A 35 -3.43 -15.16 -28.91
N TRP A 36 -4.51 -15.07 -28.15
CA TRP A 36 -5.21 -13.83 -27.77
C TRP A 36 -4.25 -12.73 -27.30
N ALA A 37 -3.18 -13.09 -26.58
CA ALA A 37 -2.21 -12.14 -26.04
C ALA A 37 -1.08 -11.74 -27.02
N ALA A 38 -1.08 -12.25 -28.26
CA ALA A 38 -0.06 -11.93 -29.25
C ALA A 38 -0.15 -10.45 -29.66
N SER A 39 0.95 -9.70 -29.52
CA SER A 39 0.98 -8.26 -29.78
C SER A 39 0.84 -7.86 -31.25
N ASN A 40 0.80 -8.83 -32.18
CA ASN A 40 0.73 -8.61 -33.62
C ASN A 40 -0.60 -9.04 -34.26
N THR A 41 -1.62 -9.37 -33.45
CA THR A 41 -2.90 -9.89 -33.95
C THR A 41 -4.09 -8.93 -33.78
N TRP A 42 -3.98 -7.91 -32.92
CA TRP A 42 -5.04 -6.92 -32.72
C TRP A 42 -4.81 -5.63 -33.50
N LYS A 43 -5.92 -5.02 -33.91
CA LYS A 43 -5.96 -3.68 -34.52
C LYS A 43 -6.88 -2.78 -33.70
N LEU A 44 -6.37 -1.64 -33.26
CA LEU A 44 -7.18 -0.62 -32.58
C LEU A 44 -7.82 0.29 -33.63
N GLU A 45 -9.14 0.40 -33.61
CA GLU A 45 -9.86 1.44 -34.35
C GLU A 45 -9.89 2.72 -33.52
N TRP A 46 -9.39 3.81 -34.12
CA TRP A 46 -9.50 5.14 -33.56
C TRP A 46 -9.73 6.17 -34.67
N GLY A 47 -10.83 6.90 -34.57
CA GLY A 47 -11.15 8.00 -35.48
C GLY A 47 -11.32 7.58 -36.94
N GLY A 48 -11.74 6.35 -37.21
CA GLY A 48 -11.88 5.83 -38.58
C GLY A 48 -10.69 5.06 -39.13
N VAL A 49 -9.61 4.92 -38.35
CA VAL A 49 -8.35 4.32 -38.81
C VAL A 49 -8.00 3.11 -37.95
N LEU A 50 -7.55 2.03 -38.59
CA LEU A 50 -7.04 0.83 -37.92
C LEU A 50 -5.53 0.95 -37.69
N TYR A 51 -5.14 0.96 -36.42
CA TYR A 51 -3.76 0.97 -35.97
C TYR A 51 -3.29 -0.44 -35.64
N SER A 52 -2.17 -0.85 -36.23
CA SER A 52 -1.58 -2.19 -36.12
C SER A 52 -0.05 -2.11 -36.18
N PRO A 53 0.70 -3.00 -35.50
CA PRO A 53 0.24 -3.98 -34.51
C PRO A 53 -0.22 -3.29 -33.20
N TYR A 54 -1.22 -3.85 -32.52
CA TYR A 54 -1.69 -3.38 -31.22
C TYR A 54 -1.71 -4.52 -30.20
N SER A 55 -1.43 -4.22 -28.93
CA SER A 55 -1.54 -5.17 -27.82
C SER A 55 -2.95 -5.12 -27.25
N TYR A 56 -3.54 -6.26 -26.93
CA TYR A 56 -4.84 -6.30 -26.27
C TYR A 56 -4.84 -5.52 -24.94
N GLU A 57 -5.95 -4.83 -24.67
CA GLU A 57 -6.26 -4.13 -23.43
C GLU A 57 -7.66 -4.53 -22.94
N ASP A 58 -7.82 -4.70 -21.63
CA ASP A 58 -9.13 -5.00 -21.03
C ASP A 58 -10.06 -3.77 -21.06
N ASN A 59 -11.36 -4.04 -20.98
CA ASN A 59 -12.46 -3.06 -20.98
C ASN A 59 -12.59 -2.25 -22.28
N ILE A 60 -12.42 -2.91 -23.43
CA ILE A 60 -12.65 -2.33 -24.76
C ILE A 60 -13.65 -3.19 -25.55
N ASN A 61 -14.43 -2.58 -26.47
CA ASN A 61 -15.27 -3.32 -27.42
C ASN A 61 -14.39 -4.22 -28.30
N THR A 62 -14.69 -5.50 -28.38
CA THR A 62 -13.78 -6.50 -28.97
C THR A 62 -14.47 -7.36 -30.01
N TYR A 63 -13.97 -7.32 -31.24
CA TYR A 63 -14.61 -7.85 -32.44
C TYR A 63 -13.71 -8.92 -33.07
N LEU A 64 -14.21 -10.16 -33.14
CA LEU A 64 -13.55 -11.26 -33.86
C LEU A 64 -14.21 -11.44 -35.23
N VAL A 65 -13.48 -11.09 -36.28
CA VAL A 65 -14.05 -10.92 -37.62
C VAL A 65 -13.46 -11.87 -38.68
N ASN A 66 -12.39 -12.60 -38.33
CA ASN A 66 -11.70 -13.52 -39.23
C ASN A 66 -10.79 -14.48 -38.45
N GLY A 67 -10.66 -15.72 -38.93
CA GLY A 67 -9.66 -16.69 -38.46
C GLY A 67 -9.99 -17.33 -37.12
N SER A 68 -8.95 -17.93 -36.51
CA SER A 68 -9.04 -18.64 -35.23
C SER A 68 -8.20 -17.92 -34.17
N CYS A 69 -8.80 -17.67 -33.00
CA CYS A 69 -8.19 -17.04 -31.84
C CYS A 69 -8.18 -18.01 -30.65
N ILE A 70 -7.08 -18.07 -29.90
CA ILE A 70 -6.95 -18.94 -28.72
C ILE A 70 -6.61 -18.12 -27.49
N LEU A 71 -7.50 -18.11 -26.49
CA LEU A 71 -7.21 -17.59 -25.16
C LEU A 71 -6.64 -18.72 -24.28
N TYR A 72 -5.32 -18.72 -24.07
CA TYR A 72 -4.63 -19.80 -23.35
C TYR A 72 -4.76 -19.76 -21.83
N SER A 73 -4.82 -18.58 -21.22
CA SER A 73 -4.86 -18.40 -19.77
C SER A 73 -5.21 -16.96 -19.38
N GLY A 74 -5.55 -16.77 -18.10
CA GLY A 74 -5.79 -15.46 -17.48
C GLY A 74 -7.24 -14.99 -17.55
N ASN A 75 -7.51 -13.86 -16.88
CA ASN A 75 -8.83 -13.23 -16.83
C ASN A 75 -8.87 -12.06 -17.81
N ARG A 76 -9.82 -12.09 -18.74
CA ARG A 76 -10.04 -11.04 -19.75
C ARG A 76 -11.42 -10.45 -19.58
N THR A 77 -11.49 -9.13 -19.59
CA THR A 77 -12.76 -8.39 -19.54
C THR A 77 -12.88 -7.49 -20.75
N VAL A 78 -14.01 -7.52 -21.43
CA VAL A 78 -14.34 -6.65 -22.57
C VAL A 78 -15.62 -5.87 -22.28
N VAL A 79 -15.82 -4.74 -22.96
CA VAL A 79 -17.06 -3.96 -22.80
C VAL A 79 -18.22 -4.64 -23.51
N ASP A 80 -18.03 -4.99 -24.78
CA ASP A 80 -18.97 -5.72 -25.60
C ASP A 80 -18.17 -6.68 -26.48
N PHE A 81 -18.63 -7.92 -26.62
CA PHE A 81 -17.93 -8.93 -27.42
C PHE A 81 -18.78 -9.34 -28.61
N THR A 82 -18.20 -9.33 -29.80
CA THR A 82 -18.92 -9.71 -31.02
C THR A 82 -18.05 -10.58 -31.91
N MET A 83 -18.60 -11.72 -32.35
CA MET A 83 -18.01 -12.58 -33.38
C MET A 83 -18.92 -12.62 -34.60
N PHE A 84 -18.38 -12.49 -35.81
CA PHE A 84 -19.18 -12.64 -37.04
C PHE A 84 -18.32 -13.02 -38.24
N SER A 85 -18.86 -13.89 -39.10
CA SER A 85 -18.38 -14.13 -40.47
C SER A 85 -19.11 -13.17 -41.42
N ASN A 86 -18.42 -12.66 -42.44
CA ASN A 86 -18.90 -11.75 -43.49
C ASN A 86 -19.73 -10.50 -43.08
N HIS A 87 -19.11 -9.32 -43.24
CA HIS A 87 -19.78 -8.21 -43.91
C HIS A 87 -18.84 -7.77 -45.03
N GLY A 88 -19.34 -7.70 -46.27
CA GLY A 88 -18.64 -7.02 -47.34
C GLY A 88 -18.30 -5.61 -46.89
N ASP A 89 -17.02 -5.38 -46.61
CA ASP A 89 -16.42 -4.17 -46.04
C ASP A 89 -16.78 -3.84 -44.58
N ILE A 90 -15.78 -3.81 -43.68
CA ILE A 90 -15.91 -3.11 -42.40
C ILE A 90 -15.92 -1.61 -42.73
N TYR A 91 -17.11 -0.98 -42.71
CA TYR A 91 -17.23 0.47 -42.90
C TYR A 91 -16.87 1.21 -41.61
N VAL A 92 -15.59 1.50 -41.43
CA VAL A 92 -15.17 2.52 -40.47
C VAL A 92 -15.10 3.85 -41.21
N ASN A 93 -16.07 4.75 -40.96
CA ASN A 93 -16.11 6.11 -41.52
C ASN A 93 -15.82 6.25 -43.04
N GLY A 94 -16.29 5.29 -43.85
CA GLY A 94 -16.21 5.38 -45.32
C GLY A 94 -14.90 4.93 -45.96
N SER A 95 -14.00 4.23 -45.25
CA SER A 95 -12.80 3.61 -45.84
C SER A 95 -12.77 2.08 -45.66
N LEU A 96 -12.42 1.38 -46.74
CA LEU A 96 -12.42 -0.10 -46.85
C LEU A 96 -11.27 -0.71 -46.02
N ALA A 97 -11.58 -1.42 -44.93
CA ALA A 97 -10.64 -2.33 -44.29
C ALA A 97 -10.87 -3.76 -44.80
N ALA A 98 -10.02 -4.23 -45.72
CA ALA A 98 -10.08 -5.59 -46.26
C ALA A 98 -9.76 -6.62 -45.16
N ALA A 99 -10.78 -7.22 -44.52
CA ALA A 99 -10.54 -8.25 -43.49
C ALA A 99 -11.65 -9.32 -43.32
N ALA A 100 -12.87 -9.13 -43.82
CA ALA A 100 -13.93 -10.13 -43.68
C ALA A 100 -13.79 -11.23 -44.74
N THR A 101 -13.83 -12.50 -44.31
CA THR A 101 -13.85 -13.69 -45.19
C THR A 101 -15.22 -14.38 -45.10
N THR A 102 -15.47 -15.30 -46.03
CA THR A 102 -16.58 -16.27 -45.94
C THR A 102 -16.22 -17.47 -45.06
N ASP A 103 -15.05 -17.46 -44.42
CA ASP A 103 -14.54 -18.57 -43.65
C ASP A 103 -15.11 -18.58 -42.22
N ASP A 104 -14.98 -19.73 -41.55
CA ASP A 104 -15.37 -19.85 -40.15
C ASP A 104 -14.54 -18.93 -39.25
N VAL A 105 -15.19 -18.35 -38.24
CA VAL A 105 -14.54 -17.54 -37.20
C VAL A 105 -14.57 -18.32 -35.90
N ILE A 106 -13.39 -18.62 -35.36
CA ILE A 106 -13.24 -19.55 -34.23
C ILE A 106 -12.62 -18.81 -33.04
N LEU A 107 -13.23 -18.94 -31.87
CA LEU A 107 -12.62 -18.61 -30.58
C LEU A 107 -12.50 -19.87 -29.75
N THR A 108 -11.30 -20.15 -29.24
CA THR A 108 -11.07 -21.23 -28.26
C THR A 108 -10.60 -20.65 -26.94
N VAL A 109 -11.37 -20.85 -25.88
CA VAL A 109 -11.02 -20.50 -24.50
C VAL A 109 -10.51 -21.77 -23.82
N LYS A 110 -9.22 -21.78 -23.50
CA LYS A 110 -8.51 -22.94 -22.92
C LYS A 110 -8.81 -23.11 -21.43
N ASN A 111 -8.57 -24.32 -20.93
CA ASN A 111 -8.66 -24.65 -19.50
C ASN A 111 -7.95 -23.60 -18.62
N GLY A 112 -8.66 -23.09 -17.60
CA GLY A 112 -8.14 -22.10 -16.65
C GLY A 112 -8.16 -20.65 -17.15
N ALA A 113 -8.68 -20.39 -18.36
CA ALA A 113 -8.85 -19.05 -18.88
C ALA A 113 -10.29 -18.54 -18.72
N ASN A 114 -10.43 -17.23 -18.46
CA ASN A 114 -11.72 -16.58 -18.24
C ASN A 114 -11.91 -15.40 -19.20
N LEU A 115 -13.05 -15.33 -19.88
CA LEU A 115 -13.45 -14.22 -20.75
C LEU A 115 -14.81 -13.66 -20.31
N HIS A 116 -14.84 -12.41 -19.88
CA HIS A 116 -16.02 -11.72 -19.40
C HIS A 116 -16.40 -10.55 -20.32
N SER A 117 -17.67 -10.43 -20.69
CA SER A 117 -18.22 -9.26 -21.36
C SER A 117 -19.12 -8.48 -20.40
N ASN A 118 -18.86 -7.18 -20.25
CA ASN A 118 -19.68 -6.29 -19.43
C ASN A 118 -21.07 -6.02 -20.03
N ASN A 119 -21.24 -6.23 -21.34
CA ASN A 119 -22.49 -6.12 -22.07
C ASN A 119 -22.79 -7.45 -22.76
N ASN A 120 -22.97 -7.47 -24.09
CA ASN A 120 -23.38 -8.66 -24.82
C ASN A 120 -22.18 -9.52 -25.20
N PHE A 121 -22.46 -10.79 -25.45
CA PHE A 121 -21.55 -11.70 -26.09
C PHE A 121 -22.26 -12.27 -27.31
N ASP A 122 -22.19 -11.50 -28.39
CA ASP A 122 -22.91 -11.73 -29.64
C ASP A 122 -22.12 -12.69 -30.55
N LEU A 123 -22.74 -13.79 -30.98
CA LEU A 123 -22.27 -14.68 -32.02
C LEU A 123 -23.17 -14.53 -33.26
N GLY A 124 -22.60 -14.14 -34.39
CA GLY A 124 -23.30 -14.13 -35.68
C GLY A 124 -24.08 -12.84 -36.01
N TYR A 125 -23.54 -11.66 -35.69
CA TYR A 125 -24.24 -10.37 -35.75
C TYR A 125 -24.75 -9.93 -37.15
N TYR A 126 -24.10 -10.30 -38.27
CA TYR A 126 -24.26 -9.60 -39.58
C TYR A 126 -24.69 -10.43 -40.82
N GLU A 127 -25.23 -11.65 -40.69
CA GLU A 127 -25.60 -12.52 -41.84
C GLU A 127 -24.40 -12.86 -42.76
N GLY A 128 -23.66 -13.92 -42.40
CA GLY A 128 -22.54 -14.43 -43.20
C GLY A 128 -22.62 -15.92 -43.51
N ASP A 129 -21.91 -16.33 -44.56
CA ASP A 129 -21.86 -17.72 -45.05
C ASP A 129 -20.98 -18.64 -44.18
N GLY A 130 -20.07 -18.08 -43.38
CA GLY A 130 -19.18 -18.83 -42.49
C GLY A 130 -19.82 -19.11 -41.13
N THR A 131 -19.35 -20.15 -40.42
CA THR A 131 -19.82 -20.48 -39.08
C THR A 131 -19.03 -19.73 -38.01
N VAL A 132 -19.73 -19.15 -37.03
CA VAL A 132 -19.09 -18.63 -35.82
C VAL A 132 -19.00 -19.75 -34.78
N ILE A 133 -17.79 -20.13 -34.39
CA ILE A 133 -17.54 -21.26 -33.48
C ILE A 133 -16.90 -20.76 -32.20
N LEU A 134 -17.55 -21.03 -31.06
CA LEU A 134 -16.99 -20.82 -29.73
C LEU A 134 -16.68 -22.17 -29.07
N ASN A 135 -15.41 -22.45 -28.82
CA ASN A 135 -14.96 -23.59 -28.03
C ASN A 135 -14.65 -23.13 -26.61
N VAL A 136 -15.34 -23.68 -25.62
CA VAL A 136 -15.06 -23.44 -24.19
C VAL A 136 -14.56 -24.75 -23.59
N GLU A 137 -13.26 -24.89 -23.38
CA GLU A 137 -12.68 -26.13 -22.87
C GLU A 137 -13.02 -26.38 -21.39
N PRO A 138 -12.92 -27.63 -20.89
CA PRO A 138 -13.07 -27.92 -19.46
C PRO A 138 -12.18 -27.02 -18.61
N GLY A 139 -12.76 -26.41 -17.57
CA GLY A 139 -12.09 -25.46 -16.67
C GLY A 139 -11.99 -24.02 -17.20
N ALA A 140 -12.46 -23.72 -18.42
CA ALA A 140 -12.61 -22.34 -18.91
C ALA A 140 -13.92 -21.70 -18.44
N VAL A 141 -13.95 -20.38 -18.30
CA VAL A 141 -15.19 -19.62 -18.03
C VAL A 141 -15.41 -18.52 -19.06
N VAL A 142 -16.60 -18.50 -19.67
CA VAL A 142 -17.09 -17.36 -20.45
C VAL A 142 -18.29 -16.76 -19.74
N SER A 143 -18.37 -15.43 -19.66
CA SER A 143 -19.51 -14.78 -19.00
C SER A 143 -19.93 -13.48 -19.64
N SER A 144 -21.21 -13.11 -19.47
CA SER A 144 -21.80 -11.89 -20.03
C SER A 144 -22.95 -11.36 -19.17
N TYR A 145 -22.99 -10.04 -18.95
CA TYR A 145 -24.15 -9.38 -18.30
C TYR A 145 -25.33 -9.13 -19.25
N GLY A 146 -25.13 -9.27 -20.56
CA GLY A 146 -26.14 -9.04 -21.59
C GLY A 146 -26.64 -10.33 -22.24
N TYR A 147 -26.85 -10.27 -23.56
CA TYR A 147 -27.33 -11.40 -24.34
C TYR A 147 -26.20 -12.37 -24.71
N PHE A 148 -26.52 -13.67 -24.71
CA PHE A 148 -25.70 -14.72 -25.31
C PHE A 148 -26.58 -15.81 -25.93
N PRO A 149 -26.25 -16.37 -27.11
CA PRO A 149 -25.27 -15.83 -28.06
C PRO A 149 -25.77 -14.55 -28.76
N GLY A 150 -26.89 -13.98 -28.33
CA GLY A 150 -27.54 -12.86 -29.01
C GLY A 150 -28.35 -13.38 -30.19
N ASN A 151 -29.65 -13.09 -30.22
CA ASN A 151 -30.56 -13.54 -31.29
C ASN A 151 -30.23 -12.84 -32.62
N ARG A 152 -29.14 -13.27 -33.24
CA ARG A 152 -28.55 -12.70 -34.45
C ARG A 152 -28.60 -13.73 -35.58
N PRO A 153 -28.70 -13.30 -36.84
CA PRO A 153 -29.05 -14.19 -37.95
C PRO A 153 -27.92 -15.09 -38.47
N GLY A 154 -26.66 -14.91 -38.04
CA GLY A 154 -25.54 -15.75 -38.46
C GLY A 154 -25.51 -17.14 -37.79
N TYR A 155 -25.08 -18.17 -38.53
CA TYR A 155 -24.96 -19.53 -38.00
C TYR A 155 -23.83 -19.64 -36.97
N ASN A 156 -24.16 -20.14 -35.77
CA ASN A 156 -23.22 -20.20 -34.66
C ASN A 156 -23.28 -21.53 -33.91
N ILE A 157 -22.10 -22.03 -33.52
CA ILE A 157 -21.91 -23.26 -32.77
C ILE A 157 -21.11 -22.93 -31.50
N VAL A 158 -21.62 -23.39 -30.37
CA VAL A 158 -20.91 -23.36 -29.08
C VAL A 158 -20.60 -24.78 -28.67
N ASN A 159 -19.32 -25.13 -28.61
CA ASN A 159 -18.84 -26.39 -28.05
C ASN A 159 -18.50 -26.15 -26.58
N LEU A 160 -19.34 -26.66 -25.68
CA LEU A 160 -19.35 -26.30 -24.26
C LEU A 160 -18.79 -27.42 -23.39
N GLY A 161 -17.49 -27.37 -23.08
CA GLY A 161 -16.83 -28.20 -22.08
C GLY A 161 -16.52 -27.51 -20.75
N GLY A 162 -16.47 -26.18 -20.72
CA GLY A 162 -16.29 -25.37 -19.49
C GLY A 162 -17.60 -24.75 -19.00
N THR A 163 -17.52 -23.55 -18.40
CA THR A 163 -18.68 -22.82 -17.88
C THR A 163 -19.02 -21.60 -18.73
N ILE A 164 -20.30 -21.44 -19.11
CA ILE A 164 -20.85 -20.19 -19.64
C ILE A 164 -21.82 -19.61 -18.62
N SER A 165 -21.64 -18.36 -18.18
CA SER A 165 -22.51 -17.69 -17.19
C SER A 165 -23.06 -16.37 -17.73
N ILE A 166 -24.38 -16.30 -17.93
CA ILE A 166 -25.04 -15.26 -18.72
C ILE A 166 -26.30 -14.75 -18.03
N TYR A 167 -26.76 -13.54 -18.37
CA TYR A 167 -28.03 -13.00 -17.84
C TYR A 167 -29.22 -13.30 -18.74
N THR A 168 -29.01 -13.38 -20.06
CA THR A 168 -30.10 -13.70 -20.98
C THR A 168 -29.65 -14.64 -22.07
N LEU A 169 -30.22 -15.85 -22.09
CA LEU A 169 -30.10 -16.79 -23.19
C LEU A 169 -31.01 -16.34 -24.33
N SER A 170 -30.44 -15.94 -25.46
CA SER A 170 -31.16 -15.40 -26.62
C SER A 170 -30.76 -16.17 -27.88
N MET A 171 -31.33 -17.35 -28.06
CA MET A 171 -31.07 -18.25 -29.19
C MET A 171 -32.12 -18.09 -30.30
N ASN A 172 -31.75 -18.50 -31.50
CA ASN A 172 -32.67 -18.70 -32.61
C ASN A 172 -32.35 -20.01 -33.36
N ALA A 173 -33.05 -20.26 -34.46
CA ALA A 173 -32.90 -21.48 -35.24
C ALA A 173 -31.48 -21.70 -35.81
N ALA A 174 -30.65 -20.66 -35.91
CA ALA A 174 -29.27 -20.73 -36.39
C ALA A 174 -28.23 -20.86 -35.26
N SER A 175 -28.67 -20.87 -34.00
CA SER A 175 -27.81 -21.04 -32.82
C SER A 175 -27.83 -22.47 -32.32
N HIS A 176 -26.64 -23.03 -32.11
CA HIS A 176 -26.45 -24.37 -31.57
C HIS A 176 -25.48 -24.37 -30.38
N ILE A 177 -25.84 -25.07 -29.30
CA ILE A 177 -24.97 -25.32 -28.15
C ILE A 177 -24.85 -26.84 -27.96
N ASP A 178 -23.66 -27.38 -28.15
CA ASP A 178 -23.36 -28.78 -27.88
C ASP A 178 -22.55 -28.90 -26.58
N PHE A 179 -23.11 -29.57 -25.58
CA PHE A 179 -22.43 -29.81 -24.33
C PHE A 179 -21.44 -30.96 -24.49
N ASP A 180 -20.22 -30.78 -24.01
CA ASP A 180 -19.39 -31.90 -23.58
C ASP A 180 -19.81 -32.33 -22.16
N SER A 181 -19.28 -33.45 -21.69
CA SER A 181 -19.50 -34.02 -20.37
C SER A 181 -19.27 -33.02 -19.23
N ALA A 182 -18.25 -32.16 -19.32
CA ALA A 182 -17.93 -31.16 -18.29
C ALA A 182 -18.68 -29.81 -18.48
N GLY A 183 -19.46 -29.66 -19.54
CA GLY A 183 -20.14 -28.42 -19.89
C GLY A 183 -21.18 -27.96 -18.87
N CYS A 184 -21.14 -26.66 -18.55
CA CYS A 184 -22.10 -25.99 -17.66
C CYS A 184 -22.55 -24.66 -18.26
N LEU A 185 -23.86 -24.43 -18.33
CA LEU A 185 -24.46 -23.15 -18.70
C LEU A 185 -25.30 -22.63 -17.52
N ILE A 186 -25.05 -21.39 -17.13
CA ILE A 186 -25.72 -20.71 -16.02
C ILE A 186 -26.46 -19.49 -16.56
N VAL A 187 -27.78 -19.44 -16.36
CA VAL A 187 -28.62 -18.27 -16.68
C VAL A 187 -29.01 -17.57 -15.39
N VAL A 188 -28.52 -16.34 -15.21
CA VAL A 188 -28.71 -15.50 -14.03
C VAL A 188 -29.99 -14.69 -14.17
N GLY A 189 -30.81 -14.65 -13.11
CA GLY A 189 -31.95 -13.75 -13.02
C GLY A 189 -33.30 -14.29 -13.51
N GLY A 190 -33.36 -15.51 -14.04
CA GLY A 190 -34.60 -16.09 -14.58
C GLY A 190 -34.76 -17.60 -14.40
N ALA A 191 -36.00 -18.04 -14.28
CA ALA A 191 -36.42 -19.44 -14.42
C ALA A 191 -36.51 -19.80 -15.91
N ALA A 192 -35.35 -19.98 -16.55
CA ALA A 192 -35.24 -20.22 -18.00
C ALA A 192 -35.43 -21.70 -18.39
N VAL A 193 -35.84 -22.55 -17.45
CA VAL A 193 -35.94 -24.01 -17.64
C VAL A 193 -36.85 -24.36 -18.81
N GLU A 194 -38.03 -23.70 -18.93
CA GLU A 194 -38.97 -23.97 -20.02
C GLU A 194 -38.42 -23.55 -21.39
N ASP A 195 -37.69 -22.43 -21.46
CA ASP A 195 -37.04 -21.98 -22.70
C ASP A 195 -35.94 -22.97 -23.11
N ILE A 196 -35.11 -23.40 -22.16
CA ILE A 196 -34.04 -24.37 -22.40
C ILE A 196 -34.59 -25.72 -22.85
N ASP A 197 -35.64 -26.23 -22.19
CA ASP A 197 -36.30 -27.47 -22.58
C ASP A 197 -36.86 -27.39 -24.00
N THR A 198 -37.37 -26.22 -24.39
CA THR A 198 -37.84 -25.97 -25.76
C THR A 198 -36.69 -26.06 -26.77
N TRP A 199 -35.54 -25.45 -26.49
CA TRP A 199 -34.36 -25.51 -27.37
C TRP A 199 -33.72 -26.90 -27.43
N VAL A 200 -33.75 -27.65 -26.32
CA VAL A 200 -33.36 -29.06 -26.28
C VAL A 200 -34.26 -29.92 -27.17
N GLN A 201 -35.58 -29.74 -27.07
CA GLN A 201 -36.56 -30.47 -27.91
C GLN A 201 -36.44 -30.10 -29.40
N ALA A 202 -36.09 -28.85 -29.69
CA ALA A 202 -35.84 -28.37 -31.05
C ALA A 202 -34.51 -28.89 -31.65
N GLY A 203 -33.62 -29.47 -30.83
CA GLY A 203 -32.30 -29.93 -31.25
C GLY A 203 -31.26 -28.81 -31.38
N ASN A 204 -31.57 -27.61 -30.89
CA ASN A 204 -30.62 -26.50 -30.80
C ASN A 204 -29.62 -26.69 -29.66
N ILE A 205 -30.01 -27.40 -28.60
CA ILE A 205 -29.11 -27.81 -27.52
C ILE A 205 -28.97 -29.33 -27.53
N THR A 206 -27.73 -29.82 -27.63
CA THR A 206 -27.39 -31.24 -27.68
C THR A 206 -26.39 -31.61 -26.58
N ASP A 207 -26.28 -32.91 -26.26
CA ASP A 207 -25.26 -33.46 -25.35
C ASP A 207 -24.35 -34.40 -26.13
N ARG A 208 -23.10 -33.98 -26.34
CA ARG A 208 -22.03 -34.68 -27.05
C ARG A 208 -22.50 -35.16 -28.43
N GLY A 209 -23.14 -34.25 -29.16
CA GLY A 209 -23.70 -34.47 -30.48
C GLY A 209 -24.99 -35.28 -30.54
N VAL A 210 -25.55 -35.70 -29.39
CA VAL A 210 -26.83 -36.43 -29.33
C VAL A 210 -27.96 -35.45 -29.05
N ALA A 211 -28.93 -35.38 -29.95
CA ALA A 211 -30.12 -34.54 -29.80
C ALA A 211 -31.28 -35.26 -29.10
N TYR A 212 -32.24 -34.49 -28.59
CA TYR A 212 -33.47 -35.01 -28.00
C TYR A 212 -34.16 -36.03 -28.92
N GLY A 213 -34.47 -37.22 -28.39
CA GLY A 213 -35.14 -38.30 -29.12
C GLY A 213 -34.22 -39.18 -29.98
N GLN A 214 -32.91 -38.87 -30.07
CA GLN A 214 -31.93 -39.75 -30.69
C GLN A 214 -31.54 -40.91 -29.75
N ALA A 215 -31.00 -41.99 -30.32
CA ALA A 215 -30.61 -43.17 -29.56
C ALA A 215 -29.58 -42.82 -28.46
N GLY A 216 -29.83 -43.25 -27.21
CA GLY A 216 -28.98 -42.94 -26.06
C GLY A 216 -29.38 -41.68 -25.27
N TRP A 217 -30.29 -40.86 -25.81
CA TRP A 217 -30.87 -39.73 -25.10
C TRP A 217 -31.73 -40.20 -23.92
N GLY A 218 -31.55 -39.58 -22.76
CA GLY A 218 -32.24 -39.92 -21.50
C GLY A 218 -31.61 -41.08 -20.72
N THR A 219 -30.62 -41.79 -21.28
CA THR A 219 -29.92 -42.90 -20.60
C THR A 219 -28.42 -42.65 -20.43
N THR A 220 -27.74 -42.27 -21.51
CA THR A 220 -26.28 -42.07 -21.55
C THR A 220 -25.94 -40.61 -21.85
N TYR A 221 -26.84 -39.95 -22.57
CA TYR A 221 -26.77 -38.55 -22.94
C TYR A 221 -28.03 -37.83 -22.48
N GLY A 222 -27.92 -36.54 -22.19
CA GLY A 222 -29.05 -35.68 -21.88
C GLY A 222 -28.60 -34.38 -21.23
N ILE A 223 -29.48 -33.39 -21.29
CA ILE A 223 -29.30 -32.10 -20.65
C ILE A 223 -30.22 -32.02 -19.45
N ILE A 224 -29.70 -31.54 -18.31
CA ILE A 224 -30.47 -31.29 -17.10
C ILE A 224 -30.46 -29.79 -16.85
N ALA A 225 -31.61 -29.14 -16.98
CA ALA A 225 -31.82 -27.74 -16.59
C ALA A 225 -32.55 -27.68 -15.24
N THR A 226 -31.96 -27.02 -14.26
CA THR A 226 -32.53 -26.88 -12.90
C THR A 226 -32.55 -25.42 -12.49
N TYR A 227 -33.72 -24.91 -12.10
CA TYR A 227 -33.84 -23.59 -11.50
C TYR A 227 -33.58 -23.65 -10.00
N ASN A 228 -32.57 -22.92 -9.53
CA ASN A 228 -32.27 -22.72 -8.12
C ASN A 228 -32.81 -21.36 -7.66
N ALA A 229 -33.93 -21.40 -6.92
CA ALA A 229 -34.61 -20.21 -6.42
C ALA A 229 -33.79 -19.43 -5.36
N ALA A 230 -32.85 -20.07 -4.67
CA ALA A 230 -32.07 -19.41 -3.61
C ALA A 230 -31.04 -18.43 -4.17
N ILE A 231 -30.48 -18.74 -5.34
CA ILE A 231 -29.48 -17.89 -6.02
C ILE A 231 -30.04 -17.18 -7.25
N ASN A 232 -31.33 -17.40 -7.56
CA ASN A 232 -32.01 -16.90 -8.75
C ASN A 232 -31.25 -17.23 -10.05
N ARG A 233 -30.90 -18.50 -10.23
CA ARG A 233 -30.18 -18.99 -11.42
C ARG A 233 -30.78 -20.28 -11.95
N THR A 234 -30.79 -20.43 -13.26
CA THR A 234 -30.98 -21.72 -13.92
C THR A 234 -29.62 -22.31 -14.27
N ILE A 235 -29.33 -23.52 -13.78
CA ILE A 235 -28.09 -24.25 -14.05
C ILE A 235 -28.42 -25.39 -15.01
N VAL A 236 -27.66 -25.47 -16.10
CA VAL A 236 -27.82 -26.45 -17.16
C VAL A 236 -26.52 -27.22 -17.32
N ILE A 237 -26.57 -28.55 -17.22
CA ILE A 237 -25.40 -29.42 -17.28
C ILE A 237 -25.65 -30.63 -18.17
N SER A 238 -24.56 -31.21 -18.70
CA SER A 238 -24.61 -32.55 -19.30
C SER A 238 -24.86 -33.60 -18.22
N ARG A 239 -25.76 -34.54 -18.51
CA ARG A 239 -26.07 -35.68 -17.63
C ARG A 239 -24.90 -36.66 -17.49
N GLY A 240 -23.94 -36.65 -18.43
CA GLY A 240 -22.90 -37.68 -18.54
C GLY A 240 -21.56 -37.40 -17.85
N GLY A 241 -21.29 -36.18 -17.38
CA GLY A 241 -20.00 -35.83 -16.76
C GLY A 241 -19.98 -35.76 -15.24
N MET A 242 -21.12 -35.93 -14.59
CA MET A 242 -21.21 -35.93 -13.12
C MET A 242 -21.46 -37.36 -12.61
N ILE A 243 -20.61 -37.82 -11.70
CA ILE A 243 -20.78 -39.08 -10.97
C ILE A 243 -21.15 -38.73 -9.53
N ASN A 244 -22.34 -39.15 -9.09
CA ASN A 244 -22.76 -38.99 -7.70
C ASN A 244 -22.16 -40.11 -6.84
N ALA A 245 -21.31 -39.74 -5.88
CA ALA A 245 -20.71 -40.71 -4.97
C ALA A 245 -21.76 -41.51 -4.17
N GLY A 246 -22.94 -40.92 -3.95
CA GLY A 246 -24.04 -41.54 -3.19
C GLY A 246 -24.66 -42.75 -3.90
N ASP A 247 -24.51 -42.82 -5.23
CA ASP A 247 -25.02 -43.95 -6.01
C ASP A 247 -24.19 -45.24 -5.78
N TYR A 248 -23.01 -45.11 -5.16
CA TYR A 248 -22.08 -46.22 -4.87
C TYR A 248 -22.21 -46.77 -3.45
N GLY A 249 -23.04 -46.16 -2.59
CA GLY A 249 -23.32 -46.67 -1.25
C GLY A 249 -23.45 -45.59 -0.17
N SER A 250 -23.01 -45.93 1.05
CA SER A 250 -23.06 -45.03 2.21
C SER A 250 -22.07 -43.85 2.06
N TYR A 251 -22.30 -42.76 2.80
CA TYR A 251 -21.46 -41.56 2.75
C TYR A 251 -20.10 -41.78 3.44
N ASN A 252 -19.17 -42.42 2.73
CA ASN A 252 -17.83 -42.74 3.21
C ASN A 252 -16.80 -42.85 2.07
N ASP A 253 -15.52 -42.96 2.46
CA ASP A 253 -14.36 -43.15 1.59
C ASP A 253 -14.46 -44.36 0.63
N THR A 254 -15.17 -45.42 1.02
CA THR A 254 -15.37 -46.61 0.17
C THR A 254 -16.22 -46.28 -1.05
N SER A 255 -17.35 -45.58 -0.86
CA SER A 255 -18.23 -45.16 -1.96
C SER A 255 -17.54 -44.13 -2.86
N ILE A 256 -16.78 -43.20 -2.26
CA ILE A 256 -15.98 -42.24 -3.02
C ILE A 256 -14.93 -42.96 -3.86
N SER A 257 -14.20 -43.93 -3.29
CA SER A 257 -13.18 -44.70 -4.02
C SER A 257 -13.78 -45.49 -5.19
N ALA A 258 -14.99 -46.04 -5.02
CA ALA A 258 -15.71 -46.73 -6.09
C ALA A 258 -16.14 -45.75 -7.20
N ALA A 259 -16.65 -44.57 -6.83
CA ALA A 259 -17.00 -43.52 -7.78
C ALA A 259 -15.76 -43.01 -8.56
N LEU A 260 -14.64 -42.76 -7.87
CA LEU A 260 -13.36 -42.41 -8.49
C LEU A 260 -12.87 -43.50 -9.46
N SER A 261 -13.01 -44.78 -9.07
CA SER A 261 -12.67 -45.90 -9.96
C SER A 261 -13.53 -45.93 -11.22
N ALA A 262 -14.80 -45.51 -11.12
CA ALA A 262 -15.71 -45.39 -12.27
C ALA A 262 -15.41 -44.16 -13.15
N ILE A 263 -14.87 -43.08 -12.57
CA ILE A 263 -14.34 -41.94 -13.35
C ILE A 263 -13.09 -42.36 -14.13
N GLY A 264 -12.18 -43.10 -13.50
CA GLY A 264 -10.93 -43.53 -14.11
C GLY A 264 -10.06 -42.33 -14.52
N THR A 265 -9.60 -42.31 -15.76
CA THR A 265 -8.71 -41.26 -16.30
C THR A 265 -9.46 -40.12 -17.01
N GLU A 266 -10.79 -40.15 -17.05
CA GLU A 266 -11.60 -39.11 -17.71
C GLU A 266 -11.72 -37.86 -16.82
N HIS A 267 -11.91 -36.68 -17.45
CA HIS A 267 -12.24 -35.46 -16.70
C HIS A 267 -13.73 -35.46 -16.35
N LYS A 268 -14.05 -35.61 -15.05
CA LYS A 268 -15.44 -35.66 -14.56
C LYS A 268 -15.61 -34.95 -13.23
N THR A 269 -16.86 -34.62 -12.92
CA THR A 269 -17.26 -34.08 -11.63
C THR A 269 -17.67 -35.22 -10.69
N LEU A 270 -17.06 -35.30 -9.52
CA LEU A 270 -17.52 -36.15 -8.42
C LEU A 270 -18.46 -35.31 -7.53
N TYR A 271 -19.75 -35.66 -7.54
CA TYR A 271 -20.76 -34.98 -6.73
C TYR A 271 -20.93 -35.66 -5.37
N LEU A 272 -20.82 -34.87 -4.30
CA LEU A 272 -21.10 -35.25 -2.93
C LEU A 272 -22.44 -34.66 -2.50
N ALA A 273 -23.45 -35.53 -2.35
CA ALA A 273 -24.75 -35.14 -1.83
C ALA A 273 -24.67 -34.65 -0.37
N SER A 274 -25.67 -33.85 0.04
CA SER A 274 -25.78 -33.29 1.40
C SER A 274 -25.66 -34.38 2.47
N GLY A 275 -24.79 -34.16 3.46
CA GLY A 275 -24.51 -35.10 4.54
C GLY A 275 -23.02 -35.22 4.85
N THR A 276 -22.69 -35.95 5.92
CA THR A 276 -21.30 -36.15 6.36
C THR A 276 -20.69 -37.39 5.70
N TRP A 277 -19.66 -37.17 4.89
CA TRP A 277 -18.86 -38.18 4.20
C TRP A 277 -17.67 -38.59 5.06
N GLN A 278 -17.69 -39.81 5.61
CA GLN A 278 -16.68 -40.30 6.55
C GLN A 278 -15.42 -40.80 5.84
N ILE A 279 -14.27 -40.19 6.12
CA ILE A 279 -12.97 -40.55 5.55
C ILE A 279 -12.15 -41.30 6.60
N TYR A 280 -12.33 -42.63 6.64
CA TYR A 280 -11.67 -43.50 7.63
C TYR A 280 -10.22 -43.85 7.25
N ASN A 281 -9.92 -43.85 5.96
CA ASN A 281 -8.61 -44.09 5.37
C ASN A 281 -8.17 -42.88 4.56
N SER A 282 -6.85 -42.65 4.47
CA SER A 282 -6.33 -41.57 3.63
C SER A 282 -6.79 -41.74 2.19
N LEU A 283 -7.22 -40.63 1.58
CA LEU A 283 -7.89 -40.62 0.28
C LEU A 283 -7.27 -39.53 -0.59
N THR A 284 -7.16 -39.80 -1.89
CA THR A 284 -6.69 -38.82 -2.87
C THR A 284 -7.77 -38.60 -3.94
N ILE A 285 -8.18 -37.35 -4.11
CA ILE A 285 -8.97 -36.89 -5.25
C ILE A 285 -7.98 -36.44 -6.33
N PRO A 286 -7.93 -37.10 -7.51
CA PRO A 286 -6.93 -36.82 -8.53
C PRO A 286 -7.24 -35.53 -9.32
N GLU A 287 -6.24 -34.99 -10.02
CA GLU A 287 -6.32 -33.72 -10.76
C GLU A 287 -7.41 -33.69 -11.85
N ASN A 288 -7.74 -34.85 -12.42
CA ASN A 288 -8.79 -34.97 -13.44
C ASN A 288 -10.21 -34.92 -12.86
N VAL A 289 -10.38 -34.87 -11.53
CA VAL A 289 -11.70 -34.88 -10.88
C VAL A 289 -12.01 -33.51 -10.28
N THR A 290 -13.12 -32.91 -10.72
CA THR A 290 -13.70 -31.75 -10.03
C THR A 290 -14.56 -32.24 -8.87
N LEU A 291 -14.25 -31.85 -7.65
CA LEU A 291 -15.01 -32.21 -6.46
C LEU A 291 -16.16 -31.21 -6.24
N GLN A 292 -17.39 -31.65 -6.41
CA GLN A 292 -18.59 -30.82 -6.25
C GLN A 292 -19.31 -31.17 -4.95
N PHE A 293 -19.39 -30.20 -4.04
CA PHE A 293 -20.15 -30.32 -2.80
C PHE A 293 -21.56 -29.75 -2.96
N ALA A 294 -22.58 -30.55 -2.65
CA ALA A 294 -23.92 -30.04 -2.40
C ALA A 294 -23.93 -29.16 -1.14
N GLN A 295 -24.90 -28.24 -1.02
CA GLN A 295 -25.12 -27.53 0.23
C GLN A 295 -25.34 -28.51 1.38
N GLY A 296 -24.52 -28.41 2.44
CA GLY A 296 -24.57 -29.32 3.61
C GLY A 296 -23.77 -30.62 3.46
N ALA A 297 -23.02 -30.81 2.36
CA ALA A 297 -22.05 -31.90 2.25
C ALA A 297 -20.75 -31.55 2.98
N VAL A 298 -20.26 -32.44 3.85
CA VAL A 298 -19.03 -32.26 4.63
C VAL A 298 -18.18 -33.54 4.59
N MET A 299 -16.92 -33.46 4.22
CA MET A 299 -15.97 -34.57 4.37
C MET A 299 -15.33 -34.54 5.75
N ASN A 300 -15.61 -35.56 6.56
CA ASN A 300 -15.07 -35.72 7.90
C ASN A 300 -13.83 -36.61 7.89
N VAL A 301 -12.65 -36.02 8.09
CA VAL A 301 -11.36 -36.72 8.03
C VAL A 301 -10.99 -37.26 9.41
N ALA A 302 -10.83 -38.57 9.52
CA ALA A 302 -10.45 -39.21 10.78
C ALA A 302 -9.02 -38.84 11.20
N SER A 303 -8.76 -38.86 12.51
CA SER A 303 -7.44 -38.60 13.09
C SER A 303 -6.34 -39.45 12.45
N ASN A 304 -5.17 -38.85 12.18
CA ASN A 304 -4.02 -39.46 11.51
C ASN A 304 -4.33 -39.96 10.08
N ARG A 305 -5.32 -39.37 9.41
CA ARG A 305 -5.61 -39.57 7.99
C ARG A 305 -5.43 -38.28 7.24
N THR A 306 -5.18 -38.43 5.94
CA THR A 306 -4.96 -37.31 5.02
C THR A 306 -5.95 -37.41 3.87
N LEU A 307 -6.68 -36.33 3.60
CA LEU A 307 -7.43 -36.13 2.37
C LEU A 307 -6.62 -35.22 1.45
N ALA A 308 -6.01 -35.78 0.41
CA ALA A 308 -5.33 -35.01 -0.62
C ALA A 308 -6.29 -34.69 -1.77
N ILE A 309 -6.43 -33.42 -2.15
CA ILE A 309 -7.34 -32.98 -3.21
C ILE A 309 -6.52 -32.26 -4.27
N ASN A 310 -6.29 -32.93 -5.40
CA ASN A 310 -5.44 -32.40 -6.47
C ASN A 310 -6.25 -31.74 -7.59
N GLY A 311 -7.55 -32.03 -7.70
CA GLY A 311 -8.45 -31.41 -8.67
C GLY A 311 -9.25 -30.23 -8.10
N PRO A 312 -9.97 -29.47 -8.94
CA PRO A 312 -10.72 -28.29 -8.51
C PRO A 312 -11.84 -28.63 -7.51
N ILE A 313 -12.23 -27.67 -6.68
CA ILE A 313 -13.38 -27.75 -5.76
C ILE A 313 -14.47 -26.78 -6.21
N ASN A 314 -15.70 -27.27 -6.29
CA ASN A 314 -16.92 -26.48 -6.49
C ASN A 314 -17.90 -26.70 -5.32
N PHE A 315 -18.70 -25.69 -5.01
CA PHE A 315 -19.70 -25.74 -3.94
C PHE A 315 -21.00 -25.05 -4.36
N ASP A 316 -22.15 -25.72 -4.17
CA ASP A 316 -23.49 -25.25 -4.60
C ASP A 316 -24.12 -24.18 -3.68
N GLY A 317 -23.38 -23.67 -2.68
CA GLY A 317 -23.87 -22.70 -1.69
C GLY A 317 -23.00 -21.44 -1.55
N SER A 318 -23.46 -20.49 -0.73
CA SER A 318 -22.60 -19.41 -0.21
C SER A 318 -21.61 -19.98 0.81
N LEU A 319 -20.34 -19.56 0.76
CA LEU A 319 -19.25 -19.86 1.71
C LEU A 319 -19.68 -20.61 2.99
N GLY A 320 -19.27 -21.87 3.13
CA GLY A 320 -19.67 -22.72 4.27
C GLY A 320 -18.74 -23.92 4.48
N GLN A 321 -18.98 -24.65 5.56
CA GLN A 321 -18.15 -25.79 5.97
C GLN A 321 -18.28 -26.96 4.98
N ILE A 322 -17.13 -27.45 4.50
CA ILE A 322 -17.02 -28.63 3.62
C ILE A 322 -16.04 -29.67 4.17
N PHE A 323 -15.25 -29.34 5.19
CA PHE A 323 -14.32 -30.21 5.89
C PHE A 323 -14.59 -30.22 7.40
N SER A 324 -14.37 -31.37 8.02
CA SER A 324 -14.40 -31.53 9.48
C SER A 324 -13.46 -32.66 9.91
N GLY A 325 -13.35 -32.86 11.22
CA GLY A 325 -12.51 -33.91 11.80
C GLY A 325 -11.09 -33.40 12.10
N SER A 326 -10.27 -34.27 12.70
CA SER A 326 -8.93 -33.92 13.18
C SER A 326 -7.81 -34.49 12.31
N GLY A 327 -8.14 -34.93 11.10
CA GLY A 327 -7.16 -35.34 10.09
C GLY A 327 -6.82 -34.19 9.16
N ASP A 328 -5.79 -34.39 8.35
CA ASP A 328 -5.23 -33.34 7.49
C ASP A 328 -5.98 -33.28 6.16
N VAL A 329 -6.22 -32.07 5.66
CA VAL A 329 -6.69 -31.83 4.29
C VAL A 329 -5.59 -31.12 3.54
N ILE A 330 -5.08 -31.71 2.46
CA ILE A 330 -3.99 -31.17 1.67
C ILE A 330 -4.50 -30.81 0.27
N CYS A 331 -4.40 -29.53 -0.08
CA CYS A 331 -4.81 -28.95 -1.34
C CYS A 331 -3.64 -28.96 -2.34
N GLY A 332 -3.86 -29.58 -3.50
CA GLY A 332 -2.94 -29.54 -4.62
C GLY A 332 -3.04 -28.24 -5.41
N GLN A 333 -2.23 -28.12 -6.46
CA GLN A 333 -2.04 -26.87 -7.21
C GLN A 333 -3.30 -26.34 -7.92
N ALA A 334 -4.30 -27.19 -8.17
CA ALA A 334 -5.58 -26.77 -8.75
C ALA A 334 -6.45 -25.94 -7.78
N ILE A 335 -6.12 -25.95 -6.49
CA ILE A 335 -6.82 -25.21 -5.43
C ILE A 335 -5.91 -24.08 -4.97
N TYR A 336 -6.07 -22.93 -5.63
CA TYR A 336 -5.20 -21.79 -5.41
C TYR A 336 -5.53 -21.01 -4.14
N GLU A 337 -6.83 -20.88 -3.83
CA GLU A 337 -7.36 -20.11 -2.71
C GLU A 337 -8.30 -20.97 -1.86
N VAL A 338 -8.18 -20.88 -0.54
CA VAL A 338 -9.06 -21.53 0.44
C VAL A 338 -9.54 -20.54 1.50
N TYR A 339 -10.55 -20.95 2.27
CA TYR A 339 -11.18 -20.11 3.29
C TYR A 339 -11.26 -20.86 4.63
N PRO A 340 -11.01 -20.23 5.79
CA PRO A 340 -11.22 -20.85 7.10
C PRO A 340 -12.62 -21.45 7.25
N GLN A 341 -13.64 -20.81 6.68
CA GLN A 341 -15.03 -21.26 6.71
C GLN A 341 -15.24 -22.67 6.14
N TRP A 342 -14.32 -23.18 5.32
CA TRP A 342 -14.38 -24.56 4.83
C TRP A 342 -14.14 -25.58 5.93
N TRP A 343 -13.43 -25.25 7.01
CA TRP A 343 -13.15 -26.15 8.14
C TRP A 343 -14.13 -26.00 9.31
N GLY A 344 -14.88 -24.90 9.38
CA GLY A 344 -15.85 -24.69 10.46
C GLY A 344 -16.49 -23.31 10.44
N ALA A 345 -17.50 -23.13 11.29
CA ALA A 345 -18.06 -21.81 11.55
C ALA A 345 -17.03 -20.93 12.28
N VAL A 346 -16.95 -19.65 11.91
CA VAL A 346 -16.03 -18.66 12.50
C VAL A 346 -16.80 -17.60 13.30
N GLY A 347 -16.16 -17.00 14.30
CA GLY A 347 -16.69 -15.86 15.05
C GLY A 347 -17.64 -16.21 16.20
N THR A 348 -17.78 -17.49 16.56
CA THR A 348 -18.67 -17.94 17.66
C THR A 348 -17.94 -18.35 18.94
N ALA A 349 -16.67 -18.74 18.82
CA ALA A 349 -15.83 -19.25 19.90
C ALA A 349 -14.35 -19.12 19.49
N ASP A 350 -13.52 -20.07 19.88
CA ASP A 350 -12.13 -20.21 19.41
C ASP A 350 -12.07 -20.72 17.96
N ASP A 351 -11.55 -19.87 17.08
CA ASP A 351 -11.42 -20.12 15.64
C ASP A 351 -10.00 -20.55 15.25
N THR A 352 -9.09 -20.73 16.21
CA THR A 352 -7.66 -21.01 15.97
C THR A 352 -7.46 -22.26 15.12
N VAL A 353 -8.11 -23.36 15.49
CA VAL A 353 -7.98 -24.65 14.76
C VAL A 353 -8.52 -24.53 13.34
N VAL A 354 -9.62 -23.82 13.15
CA VAL A 354 -10.27 -23.64 11.83
C VAL A 354 -9.38 -22.79 10.92
N CYS A 355 -8.82 -21.70 11.43
CA CYS A 355 -7.89 -20.84 10.69
C CYS A 355 -6.56 -21.55 10.41
N GLN A 356 -6.00 -22.25 11.39
CA GLN A 356 -4.74 -22.97 11.23
C GLN A 356 -4.89 -24.15 10.25
N SER A 357 -6.02 -24.85 10.25
CA SER A 357 -6.27 -25.92 9.27
C SER A 357 -6.32 -25.40 7.83
N ALA A 358 -6.82 -24.18 7.62
CA ALA A 358 -6.77 -23.54 6.31
C ALA A 358 -5.33 -23.19 5.90
N LEU A 359 -4.51 -22.66 6.83
CA LEU A 359 -3.08 -22.38 6.61
C LEU A 359 -2.29 -23.65 6.31
N ASP A 360 -2.55 -24.74 7.05
CA ASP A 360 -1.85 -26.01 6.92
C ASP A 360 -2.30 -26.82 5.68
N SER A 361 -3.33 -26.34 4.97
CA SER A 361 -3.88 -27.04 3.81
C SER A 361 -2.91 -27.14 2.63
N GLY A 362 -1.86 -26.32 2.60
CA GLY A 362 -0.89 -26.27 1.49
C GLY A 362 -1.36 -25.46 0.28
N ALA A 363 -2.53 -24.83 0.34
CA ALA A 363 -2.95 -23.83 -0.64
C ALA A 363 -2.02 -22.61 -0.64
N ALA A 364 -1.87 -21.96 -1.80
CA ALA A 364 -1.00 -20.79 -1.93
C ALA A 364 -1.58 -19.54 -1.24
N ILE A 365 -2.91 -19.42 -1.26
CA ILE A 365 -3.65 -18.31 -0.66
C ILE A 365 -4.67 -18.82 0.35
N VAL A 366 -4.66 -18.25 1.55
CA VAL A 366 -5.79 -18.31 2.48
C VAL A 366 -6.44 -16.93 2.52
N ARG A 367 -7.68 -16.85 2.02
CA ARG A 367 -8.49 -15.63 2.12
C ARG A 367 -9.32 -15.70 3.39
N PHE A 368 -9.34 -14.60 4.14
CA PHE A 368 -10.18 -14.36 5.31
C PHE A 368 -11.30 -13.39 4.93
N PRO A 369 -12.50 -13.88 4.61
CA PRO A 369 -13.65 -13.03 4.36
C PRO A 369 -14.03 -12.17 5.57
N SER A 370 -14.81 -11.11 5.32
CA SER A 370 -15.30 -10.21 6.36
C SER A 370 -15.92 -10.97 7.54
N GLY A 371 -15.47 -10.68 8.75
CA GLY A 371 -15.84 -11.41 9.95
C GLY A 371 -14.82 -11.25 11.09
N THR A 372 -15.22 -11.62 12.30
CA THR A 372 -14.31 -11.70 13.45
C THR A 372 -13.85 -13.14 13.62
N TYR A 373 -12.56 -13.33 13.79
CA TYR A 373 -11.90 -14.60 14.04
C TYR A 373 -11.23 -14.52 15.41
N ASN A 374 -11.74 -15.24 16.40
CA ASN A 374 -11.16 -15.20 17.74
C ASN A 374 -10.02 -16.21 17.83
N ILE A 375 -8.82 -15.72 18.12
CA ILE A 375 -7.59 -16.51 18.13
C ILE A 375 -7.17 -16.73 19.58
N ASP A 376 -7.12 -18.00 20.00
CA ASP A 376 -6.44 -18.40 21.22
C ASP A 376 -4.94 -18.34 20.98
N ALA A 377 -4.34 -17.24 21.42
CA ALA A 377 -2.90 -17.04 21.37
C ALA A 377 -2.21 -17.55 22.65
N ASP A 378 -2.96 -18.02 23.64
CA ASP A 378 -2.37 -18.58 24.86
C ASP A 378 -1.71 -19.92 24.56
N GLY A 379 -0.44 -20.04 24.93
CA GLY A 379 0.09 -21.39 25.07
C GLY A 379 1.11 -21.52 26.16
N THR A 380 0.66 -21.23 27.38
CA THR A 380 1.32 -21.68 28.61
C THR A 380 2.81 -21.31 28.65
N GLY A 381 3.16 -20.10 28.19
CA GLY A 381 4.52 -19.55 28.24
C GLY A 381 5.33 -19.59 26.94
N ASN A 382 4.74 -19.96 25.79
CA ASN A 382 5.41 -19.88 24.49
C ASN A 382 4.81 -18.73 23.63
N GLN A 383 5.68 -17.84 23.14
CA GLN A 383 5.32 -16.67 22.33
C GLN A 383 4.75 -17.03 20.95
N MET A 384 4.96 -18.26 20.49
CA MET A 384 4.77 -18.66 19.09
C MET A 384 3.59 -19.61 18.95
N ILE A 385 2.36 -19.24 19.36
CA ILE A 385 1.22 -20.18 19.42
C ILE A 385 -0.06 -19.72 18.71
N GLY A 386 -0.24 -18.42 18.43
CA GLY A 386 -1.33 -17.96 17.57
C GLY A 386 -1.21 -18.51 16.14
N LEU A 387 -1.79 -17.82 15.15
CA LEU A 387 -1.73 -18.32 13.78
C LEU A 387 -0.29 -18.39 13.26
N GLN A 388 0.09 -19.56 12.76
CA GLN A 388 1.42 -19.88 12.26
C GLN A 388 1.36 -20.14 10.75
N PRO A 389 1.47 -19.09 9.90
CA PRO A 389 1.52 -19.32 8.46
C PRO A 389 2.76 -20.17 8.09
N PRO A 390 2.61 -21.21 7.24
CA PRO A 390 3.75 -21.94 6.71
C PRO A 390 4.52 -21.08 5.68
N SER A 391 5.69 -21.57 5.25
CA SER A 391 6.43 -20.94 4.15
C SER A 391 5.63 -20.99 2.84
N ASN A 392 5.83 -20.01 1.96
CA ASN A 392 5.10 -19.85 0.68
C ASN A 392 3.59 -19.62 0.85
N MET A 393 3.20 -18.90 1.91
CA MET A 393 1.81 -18.62 2.24
C MET A 393 1.47 -17.15 1.98
N THR A 394 0.32 -16.92 1.34
CA THR A 394 -0.29 -15.58 1.25
C THR A 394 -1.58 -15.56 2.05
N MET A 395 -1.66 -14.70 3.05
CA MET A 395 -2.87 -14.42 3.81
C MET A 395 -3.49 -13.11 3.29
N VAL A 396 -4.74 -13.18 2.84
CA VAL A 396 -5.49 -12.02 2.33
C VAL A 396 -6.72 -11.81 3.19
N PHE A 397 -6.83 -10.66 3.83
CA PHE A 397 -7.97 -10.29 4.66
C PHE A 397 -8.87 -9.33 3.89
N ASP A 398 -10.11 -9.72 3.67
CA ASP A 398 -11.11 -8.85 3.05
C ASP A 398 -11.48 -7.72 4.02
N SER A 399 -11.99 -6.60 3.50
CA SER A 399 -12.43 -5.49 4.33
C SER A 399 -13.43 -5.94 5.42
N GLY A 400 -13.12 -5.60 6.68
CA GLY A 400 -13.90 -6.01 7.85
C GLY A 400 -13.54 -7.39 8.42
N ALA A 401 -12.54 -8.08 7.87
CA ALA A 401 -11.94 -9.24 8.52
C ALA A 401 -11.03 -8.79 9.69
N LYS A 402 -11.25 -9.38 10.87
CA LYS A 402 -10.53 -9.04 12.09
C LYS A 402 -10.10 -10.29 12.85
N LEU A 403 -8.82 -10.39 13.19
CA LEU A 403 -8.32 -11.32 14.19
C LEU A 403 -8.41 -10.66 15.56
N THR A 404 -9.15 -11.25 16.48
CA THR A 404 -9.23 -10.79 17.88
C THR A 404 -8.55 -11.81 18.79
N ALA A 405 -7.58 -11.39 19.59
CA ALA A 405 -7.00 -12.25 20.61
C ALA A 405 -8.06 -12.62 21.65
N ILE A 406 -8.24 -13.92 21.92
CA ILE A 406 -9.04 -14.36 23.07
C ILE A 406 -8.32 -13.90 24.34
N PRO A 407 -9.00 -13.20 25.27
CA PRO A 407 -8.37 -12.74 26.49
C PRO A 407 -7.77 -13.91 27.28
N THR A 408 -6.47 -13.85 27.52
CA THR A 408 -5.70 -14.91 28.20
C THR A 408 -5.14 -14.39 29.52
N SER A 409 -4.61 -15.24 30.42
CA SER A 409 -3.78 -14.79 31.55
C SER A 409 -2.26 -14.94 31.33
N SER A 410 -1.82 -15.52 30.20
CA SER A 410 -0.40 -15.75 29.86
C SER A 410 0.42 -14.47 29.70
N ASN A 411 1.62 -14.42 30.26
CA ASN A 411 2.48 -13.24 30.11
C ASN A 411 3.17 -13.14 28.73
N VAL A 412 2.99 -14.16 27.88
CA VAL A 412 3.68 -14.32 26.60
C VAL A 412 2.73 -14.95 25.56
N TYR A 413 2.53 -14.29 24.41
CA TYR A 413 1.80 -14.78 23.24
C TYR A 413 2.07 -13.92 21.99
N SER A 414 1.63 -14.38 20.82
CA SER A 414 1.44 -13.54 19.64
C SER A 414 0.23 -13.99 18.83
N VAL A 415 -0.54 -13.05 18.25
CA VAL A 415 -1.74 -13.38 17.46
C VAL A 415 -1.35 -14.03 16.13
N ILE A 416 -0.32 -13.49 15.47
CA ILE A 416 0.34 -14.10 14.31
C ILE A 416 1.82 -14.31 14.63
N SER A 417 2.31 -15.52 14.38
CA SER A 417 3.68 -15.94 14.64
C SER A 417 4.37 -16.45 13.37
N ILE A 418 5.27 -15.65 12.81
CA ILE A 418 6.10 -15.98 11.64
C ILE A 418 7.51 -16.32 12.13
N VAL A 419 7.75 -17.61 12.40
CA VAL A 419 9.04 -18.09 12.94
C VAL A 419 9.62 -19.21 12.09
N ASP A 420 10.89 -19.06 11.72
CA ASP A 420 11.63 -19.95 10.81
C ASP A 420 10.89 -20.17 9.49
N LYS A 421 10.28 -19.09 8.95
CA LYS A 421 9.49 -19.14 7.71
C LYS A 421 10.17 -18.40 6.58
N THR A 422 9.78 -18.73 5.36
CA THR A 422 10.23 -18.02 4.18
C THR A 422 9.08 -17.76 3.23
N ASN A 423 9.08 -16.58 2.59
CA ASN A 423 8.08 -16.24 1.57
C ASN A 423 6.66 -16.24 2.14
N VAL A 424 6.40 -15.37 3.12
CA VAL A 424 5.07 -15.18 3.70
C VAL A 424 4.59 -13.77 3.40
N SER A 425 3.36 -13.64 2.91
CA SER A 425 2.71 -12.36 2.65
C SER A 425 1.44 -12.22 3.47
N ILE A 426 1.22 -11.07 4.09
CA ILE A 426 0.01 -10.73 4.84
C ILE A 426 -0.53 -9.39 4.34
N SER A 427 -1.81 -9.33 3.99
CA SER A 427 -2.46 -8.12 3.48
C SER A 427 -3.85 -7.89 4.08
N GLY A 428 -4.17 -6.65 4.46
CA GLY A 428 -5.52 -6.22 4.86
C GLY A 428 -5.94 -6.58 6.30
N ALA A 429 -5.04 -7.14 7.10
CA ALA A 429 -5.40 -7.72 8.40
C ALA A 429 -5.71 -6.62 9.43
N THR A 430 -6.87 -6.68 10.08
CA THR A 430 -7.08 -6.00 11.37
C THR A 430 -6.78 -6.99 12.50
N ILE A 431 -5.91 -6.61 13.42
CA ILE A 431 -5.50 -7.41 14.59
C ILE A 431 -5.82 -6.60 15.85
N GLU A 432 -6.67 -7.16 16.69
CA GLU A 432 -7.06 -6.57 17.98
C GLU A 432 -6.56 -7.48 19.10
N GLY A 433 -5.67 -6.97 19.94
CA GLY A 433 -5.17 -7.72 21.10
C GLY A 433 -6.11 -7.68 22.31
N ASP A 434 -5.63 -8.23 23.44
CA ASP A 434 -6.44 -8.37 24.67
C ASP A 434 -6.21 -7.27 25.71
N ARG A 435 -5.60 -6.13 25.32
CA ARG A 435 -5.23 -5.03 26.22
C ARG A 435 -6.37 -4.56 27.12
N ALA A 436 -7.58 -4.41 26.57
CA ALA A 436 -8.72 -3.84 27.30
C ALA A 436 -9.18 -4.67 28.51
N TYR A 437 -8.75 -5.94 28.61
CA TYR A 437 -9.26 -6.88 29.61
C TYR A 437 -8.45 -6.90 30.91
N TYR A 438 -7.26 -6.30 30.92
CA TYR A 438 -6.34 -6.35 32.05
C TYR A 438 -5.77 -4.97 32.38
N THR A 439 -5.76 -4.63 33.67
CA THR A 439 -5.14 -3.38 34.15
C THR A 439 -3.76 -3.59 34.79
N ASP A 440 -3.46 -4.80 35.26
CA ASP A 440 -2.32 -5.10 36.14
C ASP A 440 -1.78 -6.54 36.06
N ARG A 441 -2.07 -7.27 34.98
CA ARG A 441 -1.69 -8.70 34.77
C ARG A 441 -0.18 -8.99 34.79
N GLY A 442 0.67 -7.97 34.67
CA GLY A 442 2.13 -8.13 34.53
C GLY A 442 2.51 -8.72 33.16
N GLY A 443 3.81 -8.95 32.94
CA GLY A 443 4.31 -9.42 31.63
C GLY A 443 4.27 -8.36 30.53
N GLU A 444 5.08 -8.54 29.49
CA GLU A 444 5.34 -7.53 28.45
C GLU A 444 5.16 -8.07 27.02
N TRP A 445 4.83 -9.36 26.85
CA TRP A 445 5.07 -10.10 25.60
C TRP A 445 3.78 -10.63 24.95
N GLY A 446 2.74 -9.80 24.79
CA GLY A 446 1.53 -10.17 24.06
C GLY A 446 1.42 -9.46 22.73
N MET A 447 2.09 -9.99 21.69
CA MET A 447 2.33 -9.25 20.45
C MET A 447 1.18 -9.40 19.45
N GLY A 448 0.94 -8.37 18.63
CA GLY A 448 0.07 -8.52 17.46
C GLY A 448 0.69 -9.46 16.43
N ILE A 449 1.86 -9.07 15.91
CA ILE A 449 2.65 -9.84 14.95
C ILE A 449 4.04 -10.09 15.50
N CYS A 450 4.49 -11.34 15.49
CA CYS A 450 5.86 -11.73 15.81
C CYS A 450 6.56 -12.27 14.55
N VAL A 451 7.71 -11.70 14.20
CA VAL A 451 8.62 -12.18 13.14
C VAL A 451 9.95 -12.54 13.80
N SER A 452 10.33 -13.81 13.80
CA SER A 452 11.54 -14.25 14.52
C SER A 452 12.19 -15.49 13.90
N GLY A 453 13.28 -15.97 14.51
CA GLY A 453 14.07 -17.10 14.02
C GLY A 453 14.81 -16.77 12.72
N SER A 454 15.13 -17.80 11.94
CA SER A 454 15.77 -17.67 10.62
C SER A 454 14.74 -17.38 9.53
N THR A 455 13.99 -16.29 9.71
CA THR A 455 12.88 -15.90 8.84
C THR A 455 13.35 -15.00 7.70
N ASN A 456 12.86 -15.23 6.48
CA ASN A 456 13.33 -14.54 5.28
C ASN A 456 12.21 -14.20 4.28
N ASN A 457 12.29 -13.04 3.61
CA ASN A 457 11.35 -12.65 2.54
C ASN A 457 9.90 -12.63 3.06
N ILE A 458 9.60 -11.63 3.88
CA ILE A 458 8.29 -11.42 4.49
C ILE A 458 7.75 -10.07 4.05
N TYR A 459 6.50 -10.07 3.59
CA TYR A 459 5.82 -8.87 3.13
C TYR A 459 4.51 -8.67 3.89
N ILE A 460 4.36 -7.53 4.55
CA ILE A 460 3.18 -7.16 5.33
C ILE A 460 2.66 -5.84 4.79
N SER A 461 1.39 -5.77 4.42
CA SER A 461 0.79 -4.58 3.80
C SER A 461 -0.62 -4.33 4.32
N ASP A 462 -1.04 -3.06 4.42
CA ASP A 462 -2.42 -2.69 4.81
C ASP A 462 -2.89 -3.38 6.10
N VAL A 463 -2.00 -3.49 7.10
CA VAL A 463 -2.31 -4.10 8.39
C VAL A 463 -2.64 -3.02 9.41
N ASN A 464 -3.65 -3.27 10.24
CA ASN A 464 -3.95 -2.47 11.43
C ASN A 464 -3.84 -3.34 12.68
N ALA A 465 -2.76 -3.22 13.44
CA ALA A 465 -2.56 -3.93 14.70
C ALA A 465 -2.70 -2.98 15.90
N HIS A 466 -3.73 -3.21 16.72
CA HIS A 466 -4.06 -2.31 17.82
C HIS A 466 -4.46 -3.04 19.11
N ASP A 467 -4.39 -2.32 20.22
CA ASP A 467 -4.79 -2.81 21.55
C ASP A 467 -4.11 -4.14 21.94
N CYS A 468 -2.87 -4.35 21.54
CA CYS A 468 -2.04 -5.49 21.97
C CYS A 468 -1.47 -5.29 23.37
N TRP A 469 -1.34 -6.39 24.13
CA TRP A 469 -0.78 -6.37 25.49
C TRP A 469 0.72 -6.06 25.54
N GLY A 470 1.43 -6.40 24.47
CA GLY A 470 2.83 -6.07 24.23
C GLY A 470 2.96 -5.11 23.05
N ASP A 471 3.78 -5.51 22.09
CA ASP A 471 4.10 -4.71 20.92
C ASP A 471 3.15 -5.00 19.75
N GLY A 472 2.88 -4.00 18.90
CA GLY A 472 2.06 -4.19 17.69
C GLY A 472 2.73 -5.13 16.69
N ILE A 473 4.00 -4.85 16.37
CA ILE A 473 4.90 -5.74 15.64
C ILE A 473 6.24 -5.89 16.36
N TYR A 474 6.70 -7.13 16.45
CA TYR A 474 7.97 -7.51 17.08
C TYR A 474 8.82 -8.29 16.07
N ILE A 475 10.05 -7.82 15.81
CA ILE A 475 11.00 -8.43 14.88
C ILE A 475 12.28 -8.80 15.63
N ALA A 476 12.70 -10.06 15.56
CA ALA A 476 13.91 -10.57 16.23
C ALA A 476 14.58 -11.72 15.45
N GLY A 477 15.62 -12.31 16.02
CA GLY A 477 16.33 -13.45 15.42
C GLY A 477 17.17 -13.07 14.20
N ASP A 478 17.37 -14.02 13.29
CA ASP A 478 18.12 -13.84 12.04
C ASP A 478 17.17 -13.35 10.91
N ALA A 479 16.20 -12.50 11.26
CA ALA A 479 15.20 -11.99 10.33
C ALA A 479 15.86 -11.17 9.21
N ASN A 480 15.55 -11.55 7.96
CA ASN A 480 16.13 -10.93 6.77
C ASN A 480 15.05 -10.61 5.73
N ASP A 481 15.20 -9.49 5.03
CA ASP A 481 14.32 -9.14 3.91
C ASP A 481 12.85 -9.06 4.33
N ILE A 482 12.57 -8.12 5.23
CA ILE A 482 11.24 -7.86 5.78
C ILE A 482 10.77 -6.51 5.28
N THR A 483 9.62 -6.48 4.61
CA THR A 483 8.98 -5.23 4.18
C THR A 483 7.61 -5.11 4.84
N VAL A 484 7.37 -3.97 5.48
CA VAL A 484 6.09 -3.59 6.05
C VAL A 484 5.66 -2.27 5.42
N GLU A 485 4.49 -2.20 4.80
CA GLU A 485 4.02 -0.97 4.18
C GLU A 485 2.54 -0.68 4.41
N ASP A 486 2.18 0.60 4.30
CA ASP A 486 0.79 1.09 4.39
C ASP A 486 0.06 0.59 5.65
N SER A 487 0.79 0.42 6.76
CA SER A 487 0.30 -0.26 7.96
C SER A 487 0.23 0.66 9.19
N ILE A 488 -0.73 0.39 10.06
CA ILE A 488 -1.02 1.15 11.27
C ILE A 488 -0.78 0.25 12.49
N PHE A 489 0.05 0.73 13.41
CA PHE A 489 0.27 0.14 14.71
C PHE A 489 -0.16 1.17 15.75
N ASN A 490 -1.18 0.81 16.54
CA ASN A 490 -1.83 1.79 17.39
C ASN A 490 -2.23 1.31 18.79
N HIS A 491 -1.96 2.15 19.79
CA HIS A 491 -2.45 1.99 21.17
C HIS A 491 -2.05 0.63 21.76
N ASN A 492 -0.91 0.12 21.32
CA ASN A 492 -0.30 -1.09 21.85
C ASN A 492 0.39 -0.73 23.17
N ARG A 493 0.39 -1.66 24.14
CA ARG A 493 0.73 -1.35 25.53
C ARG A 493 2.17 -0.98 25.78
N ARG A 494 3.07 -1.41 24.92
CA ARG A 494 4.50 -1.28 25.14
C ARG A 494 5.17 -0.47 24.05
N THR A 495 5.17 -0.98 22.83
CA THR A 495 5.82 -0.36 21.66
C THR A 495 4.96 -0.63 20.44
N GLU A 496 4.85 0.29 19.49
CA GLU A 496 4.12 -0.02 18.26
C GLU A 496 4.94 -0.95 17.35
N CYS A 497 6.24 -0.67 17.21
CA CYS A 497 7.19 -1.49 16.47
C CYS A 497 8.49 -1.68 17.26
N ALA A 498 8.80 -2.92 17.62
CA ALA A 498 10.05 -3.31 18.24
C ALA A 498 10.90 -4.15 17.28
N ILE A 499 12.16 -3.73 17.06
CA ILE A 499 13.15 -4.49 16.28
C ILE A 499 14.34 -4.79 17.18
N ILE A 500 14.52 -6.06 17.52
CA ILE A 500 15.61 -6.54 18.37
C ILE A 500 16.82 -6.92 17.53
N CYS A 501 16.59 -7.62 16.41
CA CYS A 501 17.65 -8.13 15.56
C CYS A 501 17.12 -8.36 14.14
N GLY A 502 17.92 -8.05 13.14
CA GLY A 502 17.63 -8.36 11.74
C GLY A 502 18.39 -7.49 10.74
N LYS A 503 18.21 -7.81 9.47
CA LYS A 503 18.83 -7.08 8.37
C LYS A 503 17.91 -6.93 7.15
N ASN A 504 18.11 -5.88 6.37
CA ASN A 504 17.28 -5.58 5.20
C ASN A 504 15.79 -5.48 5.59
N ILE A 505 15.49 -4.60 6.54
CA ILE A 505 14.13 -4.40 7.05
C ILE A 505 13.68 -3.01 6.61
N THR A 506 12.55 -2.94 5.91
CA THR A 506 11.97 -1.67 5.43
C THR A 506 10.55 -1.49 5.95
N PHE A 507 10.29 -0.35 6.57
CA PHE A 507 8.95 0.17 6.85
C PHE A 507 8.66 1.35 5.93
N ARG A 508 7.55 1.34 5.19
CA ARG A 508 7.15 2.39 4.26
C ARG A 508 5.73 2.87 4.52
N ASN A 509 5.52 4.18 4.65
CA ASN A 509 4.18 4.76 4.82
C ASN A 509 3.40 4.12 5.99
N CYS A 510 4.10 3.84 7.11
CA CYS A 510 3.48 3.26 8.30
C CYS A 510 3.21 4.31 9.38
N VAL A 511 2.21 4.05 10.22
CA VAL A 511 1.83 4.91 11.36
C VAL A 511 2.05 4.17 12.68
N PHE A 512 2.74 4.81 13.62
CA PHE A 512 3.04 4.29 14.96
C PHE A 512 2.49 5.27 16.02
N SER A 513 1.43 4.93 16.76
CA SER A 513 0.80 5.95 17.61
C SER A 513 0.15 5.49 18.90
N ARG A 514 0.05 6.43 19.85
CA ARG A 514 -0.73 6.34 21.10
C ARG A 514 -0.28 5.25 22.09
N THR A 515 1.00 4.90 22.14
CA THR A 515 1.50 3.99 23.18
C THR A 515 1.31 4.53 24.59
N ASP A 516 0.79 3.69 25.47
CA ASP A 516 0.64 3.91 26.91
C ASP A 516 0.49 2.58 27.67
N GLY A 517 0.54 2.59 28.99
CA GLY A 517 0.32 1.39 29.82
C GLY A 517 1.57 0.71 30.37
N THR A 518 2.59 0.38 29.56
CA THR A 518 3.89 -0.11 30.08
C THR A 518 5.11 0.34 29.28
N SER A 519 6.26 0.44 29.95
CA SER A 519 7.53 0.82 29.33
C SER A 519 7.83 -0.17 28.20
N THR A 520 8.04 0.30 26.97
CA THR A 520 8.87 1.47 26.68
C THR A 520 8.14 2.73 26.21
N TYR A 521 6.87 2.60 25.85
CA TYR A 521 5.99 3.64 25.31
C TYR A 521 6.53 4.36 24.04
N CYS A 522 7.27 3.64 23.21
CA CYS A 522 7.84 4.17 21.98
C CYS A 522 6.94 3.84 20.78
N GLY A 523 6.87 4.74 19.81
CA GLY A 523 6.34 4.39 18.48
C GLY A 523 7.23 3.31 17.84
N VAL A 524 8.49 3.66 17.59
CA VAL A 524 9.50 2.73 17.08
C VAL A 524 10.65 2.59 18.06
N ARG A 525 11.05 1.35 18.35
CA ARG A 525 12.20 1.04 19.20
C ARG A 525 13.06 -0.05 18.57
N LEU A 526 14.30 0.30 18.23
CA LEU A 526 15.33 -0.64 17.83
C LEU A 526 16.17 -0.94 19.06
N GLU A 527 16.07 -2.14 19.63
CA GLU A 527 16.66 -2.50 20.92
C GLU A 527 17.18 -3.94 20.90
N PRO A 528 18.43 -4.15 20.44
CA PRO A 528 19.11 -5.40 20.69
C PRO A 528 19.13 -5.69 22.19
N ASN A 529 19.01 -6.96 22.55
CA ASN A 529 19.17 -7.50 23.90
C ASN A 529 20.58 -8.05 24.15
N TYR A 530 21.32 -8.41 23.10
CA TYR A 530 22.65 -8.99 23.18
C TYR A 530 23.62 -8.43 22.13
N ASN A 531 24.92 -8.49 22.43
CA ASN A 531 25.96 -7.98 21.53
C ASN A 531 26.11 -8.73 20.20
N PHE A 532 25.64 -9.98 20.10
CA PHE A 532 25.68 -10.76 18.86
C PHE A 532 24.50 -10.47 17.93
N GLU A 533 23.49 -9.76 18.42
CA GLU A 533 22.38 -9.27 17.61
C GLU A 533 22.84 -8.06 16.80
N TYR A 534 22.08 -7.74 15.76
CA TYR A 534 22.51 -6.79 14.75
C TYR A 534 21.35 -6.02 14.17
N LEU A 535 21.63 -4.78 13.77
CA LEU A 535 20.70 -3.87 13.12
C LEU A 535 21.34 -3.37 11.82
N GLN A 536 21.11 -4.08 10.71
CA GLN A 536 21.83 -3.81 9.45
C GLN A 536 20.88 -3.49 8.31
N ASN A 537 21.03 -2.33 7.69
CA ASN A 537 20.14 -1.88 6.61
C ASN A 537 18.67 -1.91 7.05
N ILE A 538 18.39 -1.20 8.16
CA ILE A 538 17.04 -0.96 8.65
C ILE A 538 16.60 0.41 8.16
N LYS A 539 15.45 0.48 7.48
CA LYS A 539 14.97 1.71 6.85
C LYS A 539 13.51 1.97 7.22
N PHE A 540 13.24 3.21 7.61
CA PHE A 540 11.90 3.77 7.73
C PHE A 540 11.78 4.88 6.70
N GLU A 541 10.77 4.83 5.84
CA GLU A 541 10.53 5.84 4.82
C GLU A 541 9.08 6.31 4.80
N ASP A 542 8.88 7.62 4.77
CA ASP A 542 7.55 8.23 4.74
C ASP A 542 6.65 7.79 5.92
N CYS A 543 7.25 7.39 7.06
CA CYS A 543 6.53 6.92 8.23
C CYS A 543 6.15 8.06 9.20
N GLN A 544 5.05 7.88 9.91
CA GLN A 544 4.57 8.79 10.94
C GLN A 544 4.62 8.14 12.32
N SER A 545 5.13 8.87 13.31
CA SER A 545 4.95 8.58 14.73
C SER A 545 4.15 9.70 15.38
N HIS A 546 3.18 9.38 16.24
CA HIS A 546 2.48 10.42 16.99
C HIS A 546 1.84 9.98 18.30
N ASP A 547 1.70 10.95 19.22
CA ASP A 547 1.03 10.80 20.51
C ASP A 547 1.62 9.71 21.44
N ASN A 548 2.84 9.23 21.18
CA ASN A 548 3.50 8.26 22.06
C ASN A 548 3.99 8.94 23.35
N ILE A 549 3.98 8.22 24.48
CA ILE A 549 4.36 8.83 25.77
C ILE A 549 5.84 9.21 25.82
N THR A 550 6.74 8.38 25.27
CA THR A 550 8.19 8.59 25.40
C THR A 550 8.88 8.99 24.10
N LYS A 551 8.94 8.16 23.06
CA LYS A 551 9.73 8.47 21.85
C LYS A 551 8.96 8.14 20.58
N GLY A 552 9.12 8.99 19.57
CA GLY A 552 8.60 8.73 18.24
C GLY A 552 9.39 7.63 17.55
N PHE A 553 10.68 7.87 17.34
CA PHE A 553 11.64 6.92 16.77
C PHE A 553 12.89 6.82 17.65
N SER A 554 13.24 5.61 18.08
CA SER A 554 14.35 5.36 19.00
C SER A 554 15.27 4.23 18.52
N VAL A 555 16.58 4.48 18.57
CA VAL A 555 17.63 3.46 18.42
C VAL A 555 18.34 3.34 19.77
N ALA A 556 18.13 2.24 20.48
CA ALA A 556 18.53 2.06 21.88
C ALA A 556 19.29 0.74 22.10
N CYS A 557 20.63 0.78 22.12
CA CYS A 557 21.50 -0.39 22.33
C CYS A 557 22.18 -0.41 23.73
N GLY A 558 21.91 0.57 24.60
CA GLY A 558 22.67 0.77 25.84
C GLY A 558 22.64 -0.38 26.87
N GLY A 559 21.75 -1.37 26.70
CA GLY A 559 21.68 -2.55 27.58
C GLY A 559 22.65 -3.68 27.24
N THR A 560 23.27 -3.70 26.06
CA THR A 560 23.87 -4.92 25.48
C THR A 560 25.39 -5.01 25.50
N GLY A 561 26.07 -3.90 25.75
CA GLY A 561 27.47 -3.77 25.31
C GLY A 561 27.58 -3.26 23.87
N SER A 562 28.80 -3.06 23.37
CA SER A 562 29.04 -2.85 21.92
C SER A 562 28.48 -4.05 21.14
N LEU A 563 27.74 -3.77 20.07
CA LEU A 563 27.37 -4.79 19.11
C LEU A 563 28.62 -5.31 18.38
N ASN A 564 28.58 -6.57 17.98
CA ASN A 564 29.64 -7.23 17.20
C ASN A 564 29.63 -6.83 15.72
N THR A 565 28.61 -6.10 15.28
CA THR A 565 28.44 -5.67 13.89
C THR A 565 28.05 -4.19 13.82
N PRO A 566 28.43 -3.48 12.74
CA PRO A 566 28.07 -2.08 12.58
C PRO A 566 26.55 -1.87 12.47
N ILE A 567 26.06 -0.84 13.16
CA ILE A 567 24.68 -0.36 13.07
C ILE A 567 24.46 0.32 11.71
N SER A 568 23.35 0.05 11.05
CA SER A 568 22.95 0.75 9.83
C SER A 568 21.43 0.96 9.84
N VAL A 569 21.04 2.19 10.18
CA VAL A 569 19.64 2.60 10.32
C VAL A 569 19.41 3.90 9.55
N SER A 570 18.29 4.01 8.85
CA SER A 570 17.92 5.22 8.11
C SER A 570 16.46 5.59 8.34
N PHE A 571 16.22 6.85 8.72
CA PHE A 571 14.91 7.49 8.73
C PHE A 571 14.87 8.51 7.60
N VAL A 572 13.93 8.37 6.66
CA VAL A 572 13.85 9.20 5.46
C VAL A 572 12.43 9.73 5.30
N ARG A 573 12.25 11.06 5.32
CA ARG A 573 10.94 11.71 5.23
C ARG A 573 9.95 11.26 6.31
N CYS A 574 10.47 10.88 7.49
CA CYS A 574 9.65 10.48 8.62
C CYS A 574 9.18 11.71 9.41
N THR A 575 7.99 11.64 9.98
CA THR A 575 7.40 12.71 10.81
C THR A 575 7.09 12.20 12.22
N SER A 576 7.51 12.92 13.25
CA SER A 576 7.06 12.74 14.64
C SER A 576 6.18 13.91 15.07
N ASN A 577 4.99 13.65 15.62
CA ASN A 577 4.07 14.68 16.11
C ASN A 577 3.63 14.39 17.54
N ASP A 578 3.81 15.34 18.45
CA ASP A 578 3.26 15.26 19.82
C ASP A 578 3.75 14.03 20.63
N ASP A 579 4.84 13.38 20.18
CA ASP A 579 5.54 12.33 20.93
C ASP A 579 6.28 12.94 22.13
N GLY A 580 6.73 12.10 23.08
CA GLY A 580 7.64 12.53 24.13
C GLY A 580 8.88 13.24 23.56
N MET A 581 9.71 12.49 22.85
CA MET A 581 10.84 12.96 22.04
C MET A 581 10.64 12.55 20.59
N GLY A 582 11.18 13.32 19.64
CA GLY A 582 11.08 13.00 18.22
C GLY A 582 11.95 11.82 17.80
N PHE A 583 13.23 12.11 17.52
CA PHE A 583 14.26 11.12 17.21
C PHE A 583 15.22 10.98 18.39
N ASN A 584 15.50 9.74 18.79
CA ASN A 584 16.31 9.46 19.97
C ASN A 584 17.34 8.36 19.68
N VAL A 585 18.58 8.61 20.08
CA VAL A 585 19.70 7.66 20.01
C VAL A 585 20.20 7.41 21.43
N GLU A 586 20.30 6.13 21.80
CA GLU A 586 20.69 5.61 23.13
C GLU A 586 21.51 4.30 22.96
N VAL A 587 22.53 4.32 22.12
CA VAL A 587 23.43 3.20 21.82
C VAL A 587 24.72 3.14 22.66
N GLY A 588 25.08 4.25 23.32
CA GLY A 588 26.15 4.35 24.29
C GLY A 588 25.79 3.66 25.60
N PRO A 589 26.69 3.60 26.60
CA PRO A 589 27.95 4.33 26.73
C PRO A 589 29.16 3.62 26.10
N ILE A 590 28.98 2.77 25.09
CA ILE A 590 30.07 2.01 24.49
C ILE A 590 30.15 2.33 23.00
N ASP A 591 31.38 2.44 22.49
CA ASP A 591 31.70 2.66 21.09
C ASP A 591 31.04 1.59 20.22
N ASN A 592 30.04 2.00 19.43
CA ASN A 592 29.42 1.16 18.42
C ASN A 592 29.82 1.66 17.04
N GLU A 593 30.26 0.75 16.18
CA GLU A 593 30.52 1.05 14.77
C GLU A 593 29.20 1.22 14.00
N GLY A 594 29.29 1.89 12.84
CA GLY A 594 28.15 2.08 11.95
C GLY A 594 27.64 3.50 11.93
N ILE A 595 26.44 3.68 11.37
CA ILE A 595 25.85 4.99 11.12
C ILE A 595 24.32 4.98 11.18
N ILE A 596 23.77 6.06 11.71
CA ILE A 596 22.35 6.37 11.74
C ILE A 596 22.11 7.60 10.86
N TYR A 597 21.24 7.48 9.87
CA TYR A 597 20.84 8.58 8.99
C TYR A 597 19.45 9.12 9.37
N ILE A 598 19.32 10.45 9.44
CA ILE A 598 18.05 11.16 9.56
C ILE A 598 17.97 12.16 8.41
N THR A 599 17.14 11.88 7.41
CA THR A 599 17.07 12.65 6.16
C THR A 599 15.68 13.17 5.88
N ASP A 600 15.55 14.48 5.65
CA ASP A 600 14.29 15.16 5.31
C ASP A 600 13.14 14.90 6.32
N CYS A 601 13.48 14.74 7.60
CA CYS A 601 12.53 14.41 8.65
C CYS A 601 11.94 15.65 9.35
N VAL A 602 10.77 15.49 9.96
CA VAL A 602 10.05 16.56 10.66
C VAL A 602 9.67 16.13 12.07
N VAL A 603 9.81 17.04 13.04
CA VAL A 603 9.33 16.86 14.41
C VAL A 603 8.49 18.06 14.81
N ASN A 604 7.23 17.84 15.14
CA ASN A 604 6.30 18.89 15.55
C ASN A 604 5.83 18.68 16.98
N ASN A 605 5.87 19.77 17.75
CA ASN A 605 5.32 19.83 19.10
C ASN A 605 5.78 18.68 20.02
N PRO A 606 7.05 18.23 19.99
CA PRO A 606 7.47 17.17 20.90
C PRO A 606 7.27 17.65 22.34
N LYS A 607 6.76 16.76 23.19
CA LYS A 607 6.48 17.04 24.60
C LYS A 607 7.77 17.41 25.34
N GLU A 608 8.90 16.91 24.86
CA GLU A 608 10.26 17.17 25.34
C GLU A 608 11.13 17.66 24.16
N THR A 609 12.18 16.92 23.81
CA THR A 609 13.20 17.33 22.83
C THR A 609 12.89 16.81 21.42
N GLY A 610 13.25 17.56 20.38
CA GLY A 610 13.07 17.16 18.98
C GLY A 610 14.04 16.07 18.52
N PHE A 611 15.33 16.23 18.81
CA PHE A 611 16.36 15.22 18.61
C PHE A 611 17.25 15.06 19.84
N THR A 612 17.49 13.81 20.22
CA THR A 612 18.23 13.47 21.42
C THR A 612 19.30 12.43 21.13
N ASN A 613 20.52 12.70 21.59
CA ASN A 613 21.66 11.78 21.59
C ASN A 613 22.14 11.60 23.04
N PHE A 614 22.05 10.39 23.59
CA PHE A 614 22.37 10.10 24.98
C PHE A 614 23.73 9.43 25.08
N PHE A 615 24.76 10.24 25.37
CA PHE A 615 26.16 9.83 25.61
C PHE A 615 26.74 8.91 24.51
N ASP A 616 26.14 8.90 23.32
CA ASP A 616 26.57 8.02 22.24
C ASP A 616 27.69 8.63 21.43
N ASN A 617 28.43 7.75 20.77
CA ASN A 617 29.45 8.10 19.79
C ASN A 617 29.38 7.20 18.55
N VAL A 618 28.21 6.64 18.25
CA VAL A 618 27.94 6.10 16.90
C VAL A 618 27.89 7.26 15.91
N ALA A 619 28.26 7.05 14.64
CA ALA A 619 28.11 8.09 13.64
C ALA A 619 26.62 8.41 13.41
N ILE A 620 26.29 9.70 13.43
CA ILE A 620 24.95 10.22 13.17
C ILE A 620 25.05 11.27 12.07
N ASP A 621 24.34 11.07 10.97
CA ASP A 621 24.26 12.01 9.85
C ASP A 621 22.82 12.53 9.71
N ILE A 622 22.66 13.82 10.00
CA ILE A 622 21.38 14.53 9.94
C ILE A 622 21.42 15.49 8.76
N ASN A 623 20.52 15.32 7.80
CA ASN A 623 20.40 16.20 6.65
C ASN A 623 18.93 16.53 6.36
N GLY A 624 18.49 17.74 6.72
CA GLY A 624 17.10 18.15 6.50
C GLY A 624 16.16 17.81 7.66
N LEU A 625 16.54 18.14 8.90
CA LEU A 625 15.68 17.94 10.08
C LEU A 625 14.99 19.25 10.48
N ALA A 626 13.65 19.29 10.44
CA ALA A 626 12.86 20.43 10.90
C ALA A 626 12.19 20.12 12.26
N ILE A 627 12.46 20.93 13.27
CA ILE A 627 11.89 20.82 14.62
C ILE A 627 11.10 22.08 14.95
N THR A 628 9.81 21.92 15.28
CA THR A 628 8.89 23.02 15.59
C THR A 628 8.31 22.88 16.99
N ASN A 629 8.38 23.96 17.77
CA ASN A 629 7.84 24.09 19.13
C ASN A 629 8.19 22.89 20.03
N PRO A 630 9.47 22.59 20.27
CA PRO A 630 9.84 21.60 21.27
C PRO A 630 9.48 22.07 22.69
N ASN A 631 9.55 21.14 23.65
CA ASN A 631 9.27 21.33 25.07
C ASN A 631 7.79 21.61 25.39
N GLN A 632 6.86 20.84 24.83
CA GLN A 632 5.43 21.08 25.10
C GLN A 632 4.99 20.77 26.54
N ARG A 633 5.77 19.98 27.32
CA ARG A 633 5.63 19.83 28.78
C ARG A 633 6.07 21.06 29.57
N ASN A 634 6.73 22.02 28.92
CA ASN A 634 7.27 23.23 29.54
C ASN A 634 8.22 22.90 30.72
N ASN A 635 9.11 21.93 30.50
CA ASN A 635 10.11 21.53 31.47
C ASN A 635 11.29 22.50 31.44
N ALA A 636 11.92 22.74 32.59
CA ALA A 636 13.15 23.53 32.70
C ALA A 636 14.42 22.68 32.55
N ASN A 637 14.31 21.34 32.65
CA ASN A 637 15.45 20.44 32.47
C ASN A 637 15.93 20.49 31.02
N LEU A 638 17.19 20.88 30.82
CA LEU A 638 17.82 21.03 29.52
C LEU A 638 17.78 19.74 28.68
N ARG A 639 17.89 18.57 29.34
CA ARG A 639 17.78 17.26 28.68
C ARG A 639 16.45 17.10 27.94
N ASP A 640 15.38 17.65 28.51
CA ASP A 640 14.00 17.42 28.06
C ASP A 640 13.37 18.66 27.41
N ALA A 641 14.16 19.70 27.13
CA ALA A 641 13.62 21.00 26.76
C ALA A 641 14.26 21.62 25.51
N CYS A 642 15.47 21.20 25.11
CA CYS A 642 16.13 21.76 23.95
C CYS A 642 15.43 21.36 22.64
N GLY A 643 15.73 22.05 21.54
CA GLY A 643 15.35 21.55 20.22
C GLY A 643 16.12 20.29 19.86
N MET A 644 17.45 20.37 20.01
CA MET A 644 18.36 19.23 19.91
C MET A 644 19.24 19.17 21.16
N VAL A 645 19.54 17.95 21.64
CA VAL A 645 20.44 17.78 22.79
C VAL A 645 21.36 16.57 22.61
N THR A 646 22.64 16.77 22.94
CA THR A 646 23.53 15.68 23.32
C THR A 646 23.76 15.74 24.83
N TRP A 647 23.45 14.64 25.52
CA TRP A 647 23.48 14.60 26.98
C TRP A 647 24.31 13.43 27.50
N ILE A 648 25.23 13.72 28.42
CA ILE A 648 26.00 12.73 29.16
C ILE A 648 25.46 12.66 30.57
N ALA A 649 24.92 11.51 30.94
CA ALA A 649 24.26 11.30 32.22
C ALA A 649 25.25 11.22 33.39
N SER A 650 24.77 11.56 34.59
CA SER A 650 25.51 11.33 35.83
C SER A 650 25.89 9.85 35.99
N GLY A 651 27.12 9.59 36.43
CA GLY A 651 27.63 8.22 36.64
C GLY A 651 28.36 7.62 35.44
N ILE A 652 28.36 8.30 34.29
CA ILE A 652 29.17 7.93 33.13
C ILE A 652 30.60 8.47 33.27
N THR A 653 31.62 7.70 32.87
CA THR A 653 33.04 8.08 32.87
C THR A 653 33.72 7.69 31.55
N ASP A 654 34.81 8.37 31.19
CA ASP A 654 35.70 8.01 30.08
C ASP A 654 35.04 7.88 28.69
N ILE A 655 34.10 8.79 28.37
CA ILE A 655 33.38 8.82 27.08
C ILE A 655 33.34 10.20 26.47
N LEU A 656 33.62 10.27 25.18
CA LEU A 656 33.39 11.46 24.37
C LEU A 656 32.16 11.24 23.50
N ALA A 657 31.04 11.87 23.87
CA ALA A 657 29.80 11.80 23.09
C ALA A 657 29.92 12.65 21.81
N GLY A 658 29.38 12.18 20.70
CA GLY A 658 29.43 12.94 19.44
C GLY A 658 29.41 12.05 18.21
N ASN A 659 30.33 12.29 17.27
CA ASN A 659 30.27 11.76 15.89
C ASN A 659 28.99 12.19 15.16
N ILE A 660 28.61 13.47 15.33
CA ILE A 660 27.39 14.04 14.75
C ILE A 660 27.78 14.99 13.62
N LEU A 661 27.33 14.67 12.41
CA LEU A 661 27.27 15.60 11.30
C LEU A 661 25.82 16.03 11.11
N ALA A 662 25.55 17.34 11.17
CA ALA A 662 24.20 17.86 10.95
C ALA A 662 24.20 19.06 10.00
N ARG A 663 23.36 18.99 8.97
CA ARG A 663 23.17 20.01 7.92
C ARG A 663 21.70 20.20 7.63
N ASN A 664 21.36 21.37 7.10
CA ASN A 664 19.99 21.74 6.73
C ASN A 664 19.00 21.51 7.89
N VAL A 665 19.45 21.79 9.12
CA VAL A 665 18.63 21.63 10.32
C VAL A 665 17.93 22.96 10.61
N ASN A 666 16.63 22.91 10.91
CA ASN A 666 15.87 24.08 11.31
C ASN A 666 15.15 23.83 12.65
N VAL A 667 15.45 24.65 13.66
CA VAL A 667 14.85 24.54 14.99
C VAL A 667 14.13 25.84 15.33
N ILE A 668 12.80 25.80 15.37
CA ILE A 668 11.97 26.98 15.66
C ILE A 668 11.06 26.78 16.86
N SER A 669 10.84 27.83 17.65
CA SER A 669 9.77 27.89 18.66
C SER A 669 9.11 29.25 18.64
N ALA A 670 7.78 29.26 18.55
CA ALA A 670 6.96 30.48 18.58
C ALA A 670 6.26 30.69 19.94
N ASP A 671 6.28 29.68 20.80
CA ASP A 671 5.56 29.64 22.08
C ASP A 671 6.42 30.00 23.30
N GLY A 672 7.73 30.17 23.10
CA GLY A 672 8.67 30.61 24.14
C GLY A 672 8.99 29.55 25.20
N LYS A 673 8.58 28.29 25.00
CA LYS A 673 8.83 27.19 25.96
C LYS A 673 10.24 26.62 25.83
N MET A 674 10.86 26.70 24.66
CA MET A 674 12.20 26.17 24.42
C MET A 674 13.28 27.06 25.08
N PRO A 675 14.06 26.56 26.06
CA PRO A 675 15.15 27.31 26.66
C PRO A 675 16.36 27.47 25.74
N TYR A 676 16.72 26.42 24.98
CA TYR A 676 17.83 26.47 24.03
C TYR A 676 17.53 25.71 22.73
N ALA A 677 18.03 26.21 21.59
CA ALA A 677 17.89 25.51 20.31
C ALA A 677 18.75 24.23 20.26
N LEU A 678 19.99 24.32 20.72
CA LEU A 678 20.95 23.21 20.80
C LEU A 678 21.59 23.16 22.20
N GLY A 679 21.71 21.97 22.78
CA GLY A 679 22.34 21.78 24.09
C GLY A 679 23.36 20.64 24.10
N PHE A 680 24.52 20.90 24.71
CA PHE A 680 25.50 19.88 25.10
C PHE A 680 25.61 19.90 26.61
N ASN A 681 25.03 18.90 27.27
CA ASN A 681 24.99 18.85 28.73
C ASN A 681 25.77 17.65 29.25
N ASN A 682 26.79 17.90 30.07
CA ASN A 682 27.66 16.88 30.63
C ASN A 682 27.53 16.85 32.16
N GLU A 683 26.91 15.79 32.66
CA GLU A 683 26.80 15.46 34.08
C GLU A 683 27.72 14.31 34.49
N GLY A 684 28.53 13.82 33.55
CA GLY A 684 29.46 12.72 33.72
C GLY A 684 30.64 13.05 34.63
N GLY A 685 31.38 12.00 35.00
CA GLY A 685 32.60 12.06 35.80
C GLY A 685 33.85 12.33 34.97
N SER A 686 35.01 11.89 35.49
CA SER A 686 36.29 12.06 34.80
C SER A 686 36.30 11.43 33.41
N GLY A 687 36.98 12.10 32.47
CA GLY A 687 37.15 11.60 31.10
C GLY A 687 35.93 11.78 30.20
N THR A 688 34.86 12.42 30.67
CA THR A 688 33.66 12.68 29.85
C THR A 688 33.73 14.01 29.12
N GLY A 689 33.25 14.07 27.88
CA GLY A 689 33.24 15.28 27.06
C GLY A 689 32.57 15.04 25.71
N PHE A 690 32.86 15.90 24.73
CA PHE A 690 32.25 15.86 23.41
C PHE A 690 33.32 15.87 22.32
N ASP A 691 33.18 15.02 21.29
CA ASP A 691 34.15 14.92 20.19
C ASP A 691 33.48 14.74 18.82
N ASN A 692 34.14 15.25 17.77
CA ASN A 692 33.76 15.08 16.37
C ASN A 692 32.29 15.45 16.10
N ILE A 693 31.96 16.70 16.39
CA ILE A 693 30.63 17.26 16.20
C ILE A 693 30.76 18.43 15.23
N ASP A 694 29.99 18.36 14.15
CA ASP A 694 29.91 19.40 13.14
C ASP A 694 28.44 19.64 12.79
N ILE A 695 27.87 20.72 13.34
CA ILE A 695 26.44 21.05 13.22
C ILE A 695 26.28 22.43 12.62
N SER A 696 25.52 22.53 11.54
CA SER A 696 25.05 23.79 10.96
C SER A 696 23.52 23.82 10.99
N LEU A 697 22.94 24.82 11.68
CA LEU A 697 21.48 24.90 11.88
C LEU A 697 20.94 26.33 11.87
N THR A 698 19.65 26.44 11.60
CA THR A 698 18.90 27.71 11.58
C THR A 698 17.93 27.76 12.77
N THR A 699 17.76 28.93 13.39
CA THR A 699 16.80 29.07 14.50
C THR A 699 16.27 30.49 14.66
N ASN A 700 15.01 30.61 15.10
CA ASN A 700 14.39 31.91 15.43
C ASN A 700 14.64 32.33 16.89
N ILE A 701 15.44 31.57 17.65
CA ILE A 701 15.72 31.82 19.05
C ILE A 701 16.82 32.88 19.23
N ALA A 702 16.66 33.69 20.28
CA ALA A 702 17.61 34.74 20.66
C ALA A 702 19.04 34.19 20.83
N ALA A 703 20.05 34.99 20.46
CA ALA A 703 21.45 34.56 20.39
C ALA A 703 21.94 33.89 21.69
N ASN A 704 21.62 34.48 22.83
CA ASN A 704 21.98 33.97 24.17
C ASN A 704 21.28 32.64 24.56
N LYS A 705 20.38 32.14 23.72
CA LYS A 705 19.63 30.89 23.89
C LYS A 705 19.82 29.93 22.70
N ARG A 706 20.75 30.20 21.79
CA ARG A 706 20.97 29.29 20.65
C ARG A 706 21.71 28.03 21.08
N LEU A 707 22.73 28.19 21.93
CA LEU A 707 23.58 27.11 22.40
C LEU A 707 23.65 27.10 23.92
N TYR A 708 23.36 25.94 24.52
CA TYR A 708 23.83 25.61 25.86
C TYR A 708 25.07 24.73 25.75
N GLN A 709 26.17 25.17 26.35
CA GLN A 709 27.44 24.44 26.35
C GLN A 709 27.87 24.17 27.80
N GLY A 710 27.65 22.93 28.25
CA GLY A 710 28.04 22.45 29.59
C GLY A 710 29.54 22.16 29.71
N THR A 711 29.93 21.42 30.75
CA THR A 711 31.33 21.06 31.01
C THR A 711 31.93 20.20 29.89
N GLY A 712 33.13 20.56 29.42
CA GLY A 712 33.87 19.80 28.40
C GLY A 712 34.73 18.66 28.97
N PRO A 713 35.76 18.20 28.22
CA PRO A 713 36.35 18.84 27.04
C PRO A 713 35.47 18.78 25.78
N TYR A 714 35.76 19.67 24.83
CA TYR A 714 35.20 19.67 23.48
C TYR A 714 36.35 19.57 22.47
N THR A 715 36.37 18.54 21.63
CA THR A 715 37.38 18.34 20.59
C THR A 715 36.70 18.15 19.23
N ASN A 716 37.35 18.58 18.15
CA ASN A 716 36.78 18.53 16.78
C ASN A 716 35.30 19.00 16.74
N PHE A 717 35.05 20.16 17.37
CA PHE A 717 33.71 20.65 17.67
C PHE A 717 33.47 21.96 16.92
N THR A 718 32.56 21.92 15.94
CA THR A 718 32.16 23.06 15.12
C THR A 718 30.66 23.21 15.17
N ILE A 719 30.19 24.37 15.63
CA ILE A 719 28.78 24.73 15.61
C ILE A 719 28.64 26.02 14.82
N GLU A 720 27.84 25.96 13.77
CA GLU A 720 27.48 27.11 12.95
C GLU A 720 25.98 27.34 13.11
N PHE A 721 25.62 28.46 13.74
CA PHE A 721 24.26 28.96 13.57
C PHE A 721 24.26 29.73 12.26
N LEU A 722 23.35 29.38 11.37
CA LEU A 722 23.07 30.12 10.16
C LEU A 722 21.98 31.14 10.47
N LEU A 723 22.12 32.36 9.95
CA LEU A 723 21.06 33.34 9.92
C LEU A 723 20.26 33.07 8.65
N PRO A 724 19.06 32.49 8.74
CA PRO A 724 18.12 32.75 7.68
C PRO A 724 16.81 33.27 8.23
N PHE A 725 16.45 34.42 7.69
CA PHE A 725 15.05 34.76 7.54
C PHE A 725 14.73 34.71 6.05
N ILE A 726 13.72 33.94 5.66
CA ILE A 726 13.18 33.93 4.31
C ILE A 726 11.68 34.15 4.38
N ASP A 727 11.15 35.01 3.51
CA ASP A 727 9.71 35.20 3.36
C ASP A 727 9.35 35.58 1.91
N GLY A 728 8.59 34.71 1.26
CA GLY A 728 7.90 34.97 -0.03
C GLY A 728 6.44 35.40 0.15
N PHE A 729 6.00 35.63 1.39
CA PHE A 729 4.63 36.02 1.75
C PHE A 729 3.54 34.99 1.43
N GLU A 730 3.92 33.72 1.29
CA GLU A 730 3.03 32.60 0.95
C GLU A 730 1.98 32.32 2.05
N SER A 731 2.19 32.84 3.26
CA SER A 731 1.20 32.85 4.34
C SER A 731 -0.02 33.74 4.06
N GLY A 732 0.00 34.52 2.97
CA GLY A 732 -1.11 35.38 2.55
C GLY A 732 -1.31 36.64 3.41
N ASN A 733 -0.45 36.88 4.40
CA ASN A 733 -0.55 38.04 5.29
C ASN A 733 0.83 38.49 5.84
N PHE A 734 0.93 39.74 6.32
CA PHE A 734 2.19 40.29 6.86
C PHE A 734 2.52 39.78 8.26
N THR A 735 1.52 39.54 9.10
CA THR A 735 1.72 39.24 10.53
C THR A 735 2.41 37.90 10.74
N SER A 736 2.07 36.87 9.94
CA SER A 736 2.71 35.55 10.00
C SER A 736 4.22 35.60 9.69
N GLY A 737 4.66 36.48 8.79
CA GLY A 737 6.08 36.70 8.51
C GLY A 737 6.80 37.61 9.52
N GLY A 738 6.09 38.11 10.53
CA GLY A 738 6.61 39.07 11.51
C GLY A 738 6.81 40.49 10.94
N TRP A 739 6.07 40.83 9.88
CA TRP A 739 6.11 42.17 9.28
C TRP A 739 5.08 43.10 9.92
N THR A 740 5.49 44.35 10.08
CA THR A 740 4.63 45.49 10.40
C THR A 740 4.47 46.36 9.16
N LYS A 741 3.31 47.01 9.02
CA LYS A 741 3.04 47.94 7.91
C LYS A 741 2.60 49.29 8.44
N GLN A 742 2.92 50.36 7.72
CA GLN A 742 2.56 51.72 8.13
C GLN A 742 1.05 51.95 8.12
N ASN A 743 0.39 51.50 7.06
CA ASN A 743 -1.00 51.77 6.74
C ASN A 743 -1.54 50.69 5.78
N ASN A 744 -2.75 50.89 5.26
CA ASN A 744 -3.42 49.90 4.40
C ASN A 744 -3.03 49.97 2.92
N TYR A 745 -2.06 50.80 2.53
CA TYR A 745 -1.57 50.85 1.15
C TYR A 745 -0.52 49.77 0.85
N SER A 746 -0.02 49.09 1.90
CA SER A 746 0.74 47.84 1.76
C SER A 746 -0.20 46.63 1.91
N THR A 747 -0.16 45.72 0.94
CA THR A 747 -1.03 44.53 0.85
C THR A 747 -0.27 43.32 0.33
N ILE A 748 -0.63 42.12 0.76
CA ILE A 748 -0.22 40.88 0.08
C ILE A 748 -1.14 40.64 -1.11
N SER A 749 -0.57 40.23 -2.25
CA SER A 749 -1.31 40.07 -3.51
C SER A 749 -0.75 38.94 -4.37
N THR A 750 -1.65 38.19 -5.01
CA THR A 750 -1.29 37.19 -6.02
C THR A 750 -0.69 37.78 -7.30
N ALA A 751 -0.86 39.09 -7.52
CA ALA A 751 -0.24 39.82 -8.63
C ALA A 751 1.19 40.29 -8.32
N ALA A 752 1.60 40.27 -7.05
CA ALA A 752 2.89 40.76 -6.59
C ALA A 752 3.98 39.68 -6.52
N LYS A 753 3.66 38.45 -6.93
CA LYS A 753 4.58 37.31 -6.89
C LYS A 753 5.63 37.37 -8.00
N TYR A 754 6.87 37.03 -7.64
CA TYR A 754 7.91 36.61 -8.55
C TYR A 754 7.87 35.09 -8.73
N SER A 755 7.68 34.36 -7.63
CA SER A 755 7.47 32.90 -7.58
C SER A 755 6.37 32.55 -6.57
N GLY A 756 5.89 31.31 -6.55
CA GLY A 756 4.86 30.90 -5.60
C GLY A 756 3.46 31.46 -5.91
N SER A 757 2.69 31.77 -4.86
CA SER A 757 1.30 32.23 -4.96
C SER A 757 1.11 33.69 -4.61
N TYR A 758 1.96 34.25 -3.74
CA TYR A 758 1.78 35.59 -3.17
C TYR A 758 3.06 36.43 -3.25
N GLY A 759 2.93 37.70 -2.92
CA GLY A 759 4.02 38.66 -2.81
C GLY A 759 3.53 39.96 -2.20
N SER A 760 4.42 40.87 -1.83
CA SER A 760 4.07 42.14 -1.21
C SER A 760 3.91 43.26 -2.24
N LYS A 761 2.76 43.95 -2.21
CA LYS A 761 2.51 45.21 -2.91
C LYS A 761 2.62 46.37 -1.93
N ILE A 762 3.44 47.36 -2.26
CA ILE A 762 3.57 48.61 -1.50
C ILE A 762 3.18 49.76 -2.43
N ALA A 763 2.03 50.38 -2.19
CA ALA A 763 1.50 51.49 -2.99
C ALA A 763 1.52 52.81 -2.21
N GLN A 764 1.44 53.94 -2.92
CA GLN A 764 1.44 55.29 -2.32
C GLN A 764 2.62 55.50 -1.36
N SER A 765 2.49 56.43 -0.41
CA SER A 765 3.46 56.61 0.66
C SER A 765 3.15 55.59 1.76
N SER A 766 3.88 54.48 1.73
CA SER A 766 3.73 53.40 2.70
C SER A 766 5.04 52.63 2.87
N TRP A 767 5.10 51.81 3.92
CA TRP A 767 6.20 50.90 4.17
C TRP A 767 5.74 49.59 4.79
N ILE A 768 6.56 48.56 4.60
CA ILE A 768 6.59 47.35 5.43
C ILE A 768 7.95 47.26 6.11
N GLN A 769 7.98 46.78 7.34
CA GLN A 769 9.18 46.72 8.16
C GLN A 769 9.19 45.43 8.99
N LYS A 770 10.37 44.86 9.13
CA LYS A 770 10.63 43.72 10.02
C LYS A 770 11.82 44.03 10.92
N MET A 771 11.70 43.70 12.20
CA MET A 771 12.85 43.53 13.09
C MET A 771 13.35 42.10 12.93
N GLN A 772 14.63 41.94 12.64
CA GLN A 772 15.30 40.66 12.51
C GLN A 772 16.66 40.79 13.17
N THR A 773 16.83 40.26 14.38
CA THR A 773 18.12 40.28 15.06
C THR A 773 19.20 39.64 14.17
N THR A 774 20.34 40.31 14.10
CA THR A 774 21.59 39.85 13.49
C THR A 774 22.66 39.63 14.55
N GLU A 775 22.28 39.59 15.83
CA GLU A 775 23.17 39.27 16.96
C GLU A 775 23.82 37.90 16.74
N GLY A 776 25.15 37.85 16.93
CA GLY A 776 25.96 36.67 16.64
C GLY A 776 26.26 36.43 15.16
N PHE A 777 26.02 37.42 14.29
CA PHE A 777 26.30 37.32 12.85
C PHE A 777 27.07 38.53 12.31
N ASN A 778 27.89 38.31 11.31
CA ASN A 778 28.57 39.33 10.53
C ASN A 778 28.27 39.19 9.03
N SER A 779 28.72 40.14 8.22
CA SER A 779 28.55 40.13 6.77
C SER A 779 27.07 40.00 6.37
N ILE A 780 26.19 40.78 7.00
CA ILE A 780 24.73 40.63 6.81
C ILE A 780 24.31 40.94 5.37
N HIS A 781 23.77 39.94 4.69
CA HIS A 781 23.17 40.03 3.37
C HIS A 781 21.66 40.28 3.45
N VAL A 782 21.15 41.13 2.57
CA VAL A 782 19.72 41.32 2.32
C VAL A 782 19.44 41.07 0.85
N LYS A 783 18.74 39.97 0.56
CA LYS A 783 18.37 39.56 -0.79
C LYS A 783 16.86 39.68 -0.99
N TYR A 784 16.44 39.99 -2.21
CA TYR A 784 15.03 40.13 -2.57
C TYR A 784 14.84 40.16 -4.07
N ASN A 785 13.65 39.76 -4.51
CA ASN A 785 13.12 40.06 -5.83
C ASN A 785 12.27 41.32 -5.76
N ARG A 786 12.46 42.25 -6.70
CA ARG A 786 11.63 43.47 -6.78
C ARG A 786 11.34 43.93 -8.19
N ARG A 787 10.23 44.66 -8.34
CA ARG A 787 9.93 45.53 -9.49
C ARG A 787 9.02 46.70 -9.07
N THR A 788 8.94 47.72 -9.91
CA THR A 788 8.07 48.88 -9.69
C THR A 788 7.05 49.05 -10.82
N TYR A 789 6.03 49.88 -10.59
CA TYR A 789 4.99 50.21 -11.56
C TYR A 789 4.51 51.64 -11.35
N GLY A 790 4.55 52.45 -12.42
CA GLY A 790 3.90 53.75 -12.47
C GLY A 790 4.55 54.89 -11.68
N LEU A 791 5.69 54.68 -11.01
CA LEU A 791 6.36 55.70 -10.18
C LEU A 791 6.75 56.95 -10.99
N ASP A 792 6.40 58.13 -10.49
CA ASP A 792 6.75 59.42 -11.07
C ASP A 792 8.22 59.80 -10.85
N ALA A 793 8.73 60.77 -11.61
CA ALA A 793 10.08 61.28 -11.40
C ALA A 793 10.23 61.86 -9.97
N GLY A 794 11.17 61.28 -9.20
CA GLY A 794 11.36 61.62 -7.78
C GLY A 794 10.68 60.64 -6.81
N GLU A 795 9.92 59.68 -7.33
CA GLU A 795 9.35 58.58 -6.56
C GLU A 795 10.16 57.31 -6.73
N TYR A 796 10.42 56.59 -5.65
CA TYR A 796 11.25 55.39 -5.67
C TYR A 796 10.67 54.32 -4.76
N LEU A 797 10.95 53.06 -5.11
CA LEU A 797 11.05 52.01 -4.12
C LEU A 797 12.40 52.16 -3.41
N TYR A 798 12.35 52.27 -2.09
CA TYR A 798 13.51 52.27 -1.21
C TYR A 798 13.58 50.95 -0.45
N ILE A 799 14.78 50.39 -0.39
CA ILE A 799 15.13 49.29 0.51
C ILE A 799 16.17 49.83 1.48
N GLU A 800 15.84 49.77 2.76
CA GLU A 800 16.62 50.40 3.81
C GLU A 800 16.76 49.47 5.00
N TRP A 801 17.88 49.56 5.71
CA TRP A 801 18.08 48.89 6.98
C TRP A 801 18.38 49.90 8.09
N SER A 802 18.23 49.48 9.34
CA SER A 802 18.46 50.34 10.49
C SER A 802 19.02 49.55 11.67
N THR A 803 19.86 50.21 12.46
CA THR A 803 20.43 49.67 13.70
C THR A 803 19.52 49.86 14.91
N ASP A 804 18.53 50.75 14.82
CA ASP A 804 17.74 51.22 15.97
C ASP A 804 16.25 51.48 15.62
N GLY A 805 15.89 51.44 14.34
CA GLY A 805 14.57 51.80 13.81
C GLY A 805 14.34 53.30 13.61
N SER A 806 15.29 54.15 14.01
CA SER A 806 15.21 55.61 13.92
C SER A 806 15.97 56.13 12.70
N SER A 807 17.21 55.66 12.54
CA SER A 807 18.12 56.09 11.48
C SER A 807 18.22 54.99 10.42
N TRP A 808 17.95 55.34 9.16
CA TRP A 808 17.81 54.37 8.07
C TRP A 808 18.91 54.53 7.03
N ASN A 809 19.61 53.43 6.76
CA ASN A 809 20.66 53.30 5.76
C ASN A 809 20.07 52.72 4.48
N ASN A 810 20.29 53.37 3.34
CA ASN A 810 19.71 52.97 2.06
C ASN A 810 20.58 51.90 1.37
N LEU A 811 19.98 50.77 0.98
CA LEU A 811 20.59 49.72 0.14
C LEU A 811 20.31 49.97 -1.34
N GLU A 812 19.07 50.30 -1.68
CA GLU A 812 18.65 50.56 -3.05
C GLU A 812 17.57 51.64 -3.10
N SER A 813 17.63 52.50 -4.12
CA SER A 813 16.53 53.36 -4.56
C SER A 813 16.32 53.13 -6.06
N THR A 814 15.12 52.74 -6.47
CA THR A 814 14.88 52.27 -7.84
C THR A 814 13.48 52.57 -8.36
N GLN A 815 13.40 52.73 -9.69
CA GLN A 815 12.17 52.87 -10.48
C GLN A 815 12.11 51.81 -11.60
N GLN A 816 12.91 50.75 -11.50
CA GLN A 816 12.96 49.73 -12.54
C GLN A 816 11.69 48.89 -12.55
N THR A 817 11.14 48.70 -13.74
CA THR A 817 9.83 48.04 -13.96
C THR A 817 9.92 46.55 -14.21
N SER A 818 11.09 46.06 -14.64
CA SER A 818 11.39 44.63 -14.76
C SER A 818 11.73 44.02 -13.40
N TRP A 819 11.33 42.76 -13.21
CA TRP A 819 11.78 41.97 -12.07
C TRP A 819 13.31 41.83 -12.08
N ALA A 820 13.91 42.03 -10.93
CA ALA A 820 15.33 41.78 -10.69
C ALA A 820 15.52 41.14 -9.30
N ALA A 821 16.43 40.17 -9.23
CA ALA A 821 16.97 39.67 -7.97
C ALA A 821 18.12 40.57 -7.52
N LYS A 822 18.18 40.91 -6.24
CA LYS A 822 19.21 41.76 -5.65
C LYS A 822 19.79 41.06 -4.44
N ASP A 823 21.07 41.32 -4.19
CA ASP A 823 21.84 40.86 -3.04
C ASP A 823 22.75 42.01 -2.62
N PHE A 824 22.61 42.47 -1.38
CA PHE A 824 23.39 43.55 -0.81
C PHE A 824 23.98 43.12 0.53
N VAL A 825 25.29 43.36 0.71
CA VAL A 825 25.95 43.29 2.01
C VAL A 825 25.72 44.61 2.75
N CYS A 826 25.19 44.55 3.96
CA CYS A 826 24.99 45.71 4.82
C CYS A 826 26.33 46.22 5.37
N ALA A 827 26.38 47.51 5.70
CA ALA A 827 27.62 48.11 6.22
C ALA A 827 27.84 47.83 7.72
N VAL A 828 29.06 48.11 8.19
CA VAL A 828 29.49 48.01 9.60
C VAL A 828 28.45 48.67 10.51
N GLY A 829 27.81 47.87 11.36
CA GLY A 829 26.69 48.24 12.23
C GLY A 829 25.44 47.37 12.05
N ALA A 830 25.30 46.71 10.90
CA ALA A 830 24.31 45.63 10.73
C ALA A 830 24.74 44.33 11.43
N ASP A 831 26.04 44.09 11.51
CA ASP A 831 26.61 42.94 12.22
C ASP A 831 26.35 43.03 13.73
N ASP A 832 26.15 41.88 14.35
CA ASP A 832 25.95 41.69 15.80
C ASP A 832 24.89 42.62 16.42
N ASN A 833 23.76 42.79 15.73
CA ASN A 833 22.77 43.79 16.09
C ASN A 833 21.42 43.19 16.48
N SER A 834 21.10 43.24 17.78
CA SER A 834 19.84 42.75 18.33
C SER A 834 18.60 43.52 17.87
N ASP A 835 18.79 44.76 17.38
CA ASP A 835 17.74 45.68 16.93
C ASP A 835 17.76 45.91 15.40
N PHE A 836 18.49 45.08 14.62
CA PHE A 836 18.51 45.20 13.17
C PHE A 836 17.10 45.14 12.57
N ARG A 837 16.80 46.10 11.70
CA ARG A 837 15.51 46.22 11.01
C ARG A 837 15.72 46.40 9.53
N ILE A 838 14.85 45.78 8.75
CA ILE A 838 14.73 46.02 7.31
C ILE A 838 13.39 46.69 6.99
N ARG A 839 13.39 47.62 6.03
CA ARG A 839 12.21 48.33 5.55
C ARG A 839 12.20 48.42 4.04
N PHE A 840 11.04 48.12 3.48
CA PHE A 840 10.71 48.37 2.08
C PHE A 840 9.65 49.47 2.06
N ARG A 841 9.89 50.56 1.34
CA ARG A 841 8.96 51.70 1.31
C ARG A 841 8.89 52.37 -0.05
N THR A 842 7.77 53.04 -0.30
CA THR A 842 7.59 53.94 -1.43
C THR A 842 7.23 55.33 -0.92
N ASN A 843 7.61 56.36 -1.65
CA ASN A 843 7.16 57.75 -1.43
C ASN A 843 6.15 58.20 -2.51
N ALA A 844 5.49 57.23 -3.15
CA ALA A 844 4.50 57.47 -4.18
C ALA A 844 3.28 58.25 -3.65
N ASN A 845 2.52 58.88 -4.53
CA ASN A 845 1.36 59.68 -4.13
C ASN A 845 0.02 59.14 -4.66
N SER A 846 0.05 58.15 -5.56
CA SER A 846 -1.12 57.52 -6.18
C SER A 846 -1.28 56.03 -5.84
N SER A 847 -2.52 55.55 -5.84
CA SER A 847 -2.84 54.12 -5.68
C SER A 847 -2.45 53.27 -6.90
N THR A 848 -2.17 53.90 -8.04
CA THR A 848 -1.68 53.26 -9.26
C THR A 848 -0.15 53.20 -9.32
N GLU A 849 0.54 53.85 -8.40
CA GLU A 849 2.00 53.83 -8.22
C GLU A 849 2.37 52.85 -7.11
N TYR A 850 3.16 51.82 -7.43
CA TYR A 850 3.50 50.80 -6.45
C TYR A 850 4.77 50.02 -6.78
N ALA A 851 5.25 49.29 -5.78
CA ALA A 851 6.30 48.29 -5.90
C ALA A 851 5.78 46.90 -5.55
N TYR A 852 6.37 45.89 -6.19
CA TYR A 852 6.23 44.49 -5.81
C TYR A 852 7.56 43.97 -5.27
N ILE A 853 7.50 43.29 -4.12
CA ILE A 853 8.62 42.64 -3.45
C ILE A 853 8.25 41.18 -3.20
N ASP A 854 9.19 40.27 -3.41
CA ASP A 854 9.03 38.85 -3.15
C ASP A 854 10.38 38.20 -2.77
N ASN A 855 10.34 36.98 -2.22
CA ASN A 855 11.49 36.17 -1.79
C ASN A 855 12.55 36.96 -1.02
N ILE A 856 12.14 37.62 0.06
CA ILE A 856 13.08 38.33 0.92
C ILE A 856 13.90 37.30 1.68
N GLU A 857 15.23 37.44 1.66
CA GLU A 857 16.16 36.66 2.47
C GLU A 857 17.08 37.61 3.25
N ILE A 858 17.27 37.34 4.54
CA ILE A 858 18.32 37.94 5.36
C ILE A 858 19.25 36.82 5.79
N SER A 859 20.52 36.92 5.45
CA SER A 859 21.56 35.96 5.81
C SER A 859 22.81 36.63 6.35
N GLY A 860 23.71 35.87 6.96
CA GLY A 860 24.96 36.36 7.52
C GLY A 860 25.83 35.21 8.01
N ASP A 861 27.12 35.47 8.14
CA ASP A 861 28.12 34.51 8.61
C ASP A 861 28.12 34.51 10.16
N GLY A 862 28.12 33.34 10.78
CA GLY A 862 28.17 33.22 12.25
C GLY A 862 29.44 33.86 12.83
N LEU A 863 29.31 34.51 13.99
CA LEU A 863 30.45 35.07 14.77
C LEU A 863 31.19 34.03 15.60
#